data_AF-A0A819RJ24-F1
#
_entry.id   AF-A0A819RJ24-F1
#
_cell.length_a   1.000
_cell.length_b   1.000
_cell.length_c   1.000
_cell.angle_alpha   90.00
_cell.angle_beta   90.00
_cell.angle_gamma   90.00
#
_symmetry.space_group_name_H-M   'P 1'
#
loop_
_entity.id
_entity.type
_entity.pdbx_description
1 polymer ?
#
loop_
_entity_poly.entity_id
_entity_poly.type
_entity_poly.pdbx_seq_one_letter_code
_entity_poly.pdbx_strand_id
1 'polypeptide(L)'
;MTSIRETSVRQHIFSLYNLSANEIYFEDYIVNCQSTLNDDQETKIKGRLKVCSKSLVFVPIDIRSPMIKILYKQITKFEDSKKNELSLTDSTIISSISNTNKKQPNSLILICSSVILMSINGRIEPYTTLYGTHRFYFEFIYTNVEDCLSVVGQLYRATTLPYSEQVMMIESIVQGRLKMLKFDLTQLQDLNETILFEEDAYVIKPLIQNPGRCLLTNQCCYFQALNNINEQKVAKYDLRTLYKIAKRRYKFRYIGCELQFKLINQQPNQKKILYLVFANENICSKFYDTVTAQTSVKIDSTTFENMTLRWQQGTISNYDYLLYLNDRGERSFHDCSQYPVFPWVLRNYTSTNLDLHDPQSFRDLSKPIGAINIERLERLKERYINMSLPSDHQRFLYGSFYSNPGFLVYFLCRIHPQFSLCLNDGRFDHPDRLFHSLIDTWKSVLTSDSDVKELLPEFYMSSEFKDIEDDDDDGDRQDGEFLMNKFGIDFGIRHDDVPVNDVILPPWAEDPRDFIKKMRLALESDYVSQHLHEWIDLIFGYKQRGEEAHQADNLFHYLTYGVPEKHLSTPIDEYNEQLSFETQILEFGQVPKQLFFKPHPRKLTEQELKEHKHEEKMTSTNMASTVIENITNLTDLQLTDQSIQRLPSFEEHDLGQFEFDSVCRLHKTAITRIVPHPSLPLTHLLTIGNDGFLRNYMVNKSKMDTFCFVSSRPLTCLKSIPVHLAIDTNEKCSLAFIGSSDNALYIFNLETGTSILSQVLHDDIITDLYVTNRSIPTLLCTSSNDATVRFWSLENLLFMNEDKYIFQTNYHFSSKIQMQYDISFDSPCTCMYVLEEHSLLSVGCQDGSVYLCHFQTGQILKQLTSSSSSSSLPILSLSLRSDGLFLAYLSATTVTLVDIISGTDVFTNTCLSNEQMFKSLFYSSQMLIVGLTNGSCDVWNLKTGEKVHTLNICDKISITTITHNHGMFFFGTDDGSVHSYVFASRLQLSI
;
A
#
# COMPACT_ATOMS: atom_id res chain seq x y z
N MET A 1 -35.85 -33.28 -20.37
CA MET A 1 -35.31 -33.36 -19.00
C MET A 1 -35.35 -31.97 -18.38
N THR A 2 -36.58 -31.57 -18.05
CA THR A 2 -37.03 -30.28 -17.55
C THR A 2 -37.47 -30.49 -16.11
N SER A 3 -36.64 -30.21 -15.09
CA SER A 3 -37.10 -30.02 -13.68
C SER A 3 -36.01 -29.76 -12.60
N ILE A 4 -34.79 -29.25 -12.86
CA ILE A 4 -33.77 -29.11 -11.78
C ILE A 4 -32.98 -27.77 -11.79
N ARG A 5 -33.60 -26.62 -12.12
CA ARG A 5 -32.95 -25.30 -11.94
C ARG A 5 -33.87 -24.18 -11.41
N GLU A 6 -34.89 -24.52 -10.62
CA GLU A 6 -35.84 -23.53 -10.06
C GLU A 6 -35.59 -23.15 -8.58
N THR A 7 -34.49 -23.56 -7.95
CA THR A 7 -34.36 -23.47 -6.48
C THR A 7 -33.35 -22.45 -5.91
N SER A 8 -32.84 -21.44 -6.64
CA SER A 8 -31.86 -20.54 -6.00
C SER A 8 -31.74 -19.07 -6.43
N VAL A 9 -32.76 -18.44 -7.02
CA VAL A 9 -32.71 -16.97 -7.21
C VAL A 9 -34.10 -16.35 -7.08
N ARG A 10 -34.50 -15.96 -5.86
CA ARG A 10 -35.46 -14.84 -5.71
C ARG A 10 -34.70 -13.57 -6.06
N GLN A 11 -34.52 -13.31 -7.36
CA GLN A 11 -33.91 -12.09 -7.84
C GLN A 11 -34.82 -10.94 -7.40
N HIS A 12 -34.30 -10.00 -6.61
CA HIS A 12 -35.04 -8.79 -6.27
C HIS A 12 -35.41 -8.09 -7.58
N ILE A 13 -36.72 -7.86 -7.78
CA ILE A 13 -37.26 -7.19 -8.98
C ILE A 13 -36.60 -5.82 -9.18
N PHE A 14 -36.24 -5.15 -8.08
CA PHE A 14 -35.59 -3.85 -8.08
C PHE A 14 -34.14 -3.93 -7.62
N SER A 15 -33.25 -3.37 -8.42
CA SER A 15 -31.85 -3.13 -8.11
C SER A 15 -31.52 -1.64 -8.28
N LEU A 16 -30.43 -1.18 -7.65
CA LEU A 16 -29.96 0.21 -7.84
C LEU A 16 -29.56 0.50 -9.30
N TYR A 17 -29.21 -0.52 -10.09
CA TYR A 17 -28.93 -0.38 -11.53
C TYR A 17 -30.17 -0.02 -12.36
N ASN A 18 -31.38 -0.16 -11.81
CA ASN A 18 -32.60 0.29 -12.47
C ASN A 18 -32.76 1.82 -12.44
N LEU A 19 -31.97 2.50 -11.60
CA LEU A 19 -31.94 3.94 -11.51
C LEU A 19 -30.95 4.55 -12.51
N SER A 20 -31.11 5.84 -12.78
CA SER A 20 -30.15 6.58 -13.61
C SER A 20 -28.83 6.76 -12.87
N ALA A 21 -27.73 7.00 -13.59
CA ALA A 21 -26.45 7.33 -12.97
C ALA A 21 -26.59 8.50 -11.96
N ASN A 22 -25.96 8.37 -10.80
CA ASN A 22 -26.00 9.31 -9.67
C ASN A 22 -27.40 9.53 -9.05
N GLU A 23 -28.39 8.67 -9.33
CA GLU A 23 -29.69 8.70 -8.67
C GLU A 23 -29.66 7.92 -7.35
N ILE A 24 -30.11 8.56 -6.26
CA ILE A 24 -30.04 8.01 -4.91
C ILE A 24 -31.41 7.49 -4.51
N TYR A 25 -31.48 6.25 -4.06
CA TYR A 25 -32.67 5.68 -3.44
C TYR A 25 -32.69 6.01 -1.93
N PHE A 26 -33.75 6.65 -1.45
CA PHE A 26 -33.88 7.08 -0.06
C PHE A 26 -34.66 6.08 0.80
N GLU A 27 -35.93 5.89 0.51
CA GLU A 27 -36.84 5.07 1.32
C GLU A 27 -38.02 4.54 0.50
N ASP A 28 -38.75 3.59 1.06
CA ASP A 28 -39.91 2.99 0.42
C ASP A 28 -41.12 2.82 1.34
N TYR A 29 -42.29 2.83 0.70
CA TYR A 29 -43.58 2.71 1.36
C TYR A 29 -44.39 1.58 0.73
N ILE A 30 -45.10 0.82 1.57
CA ILE A 30 -45.99 -0.23 1.08
C ILE A 30 -47.32 0.42 0.69
N VAL A 31 -47.68 0.30 -0.58
CA VAL A 31 -48.87 0.94 -1.16
C VAL A 31 -49.67 -0.02 -2.03
N ASN A 32 -50.97 0.24 -2.15
CA ASN A 32 -51.79 -0.28 -3.23
C ASN A 32 -51.83 0.79 -4.34
N CYS A 33 -51.38 0.42 -5.54
CA CYS A 33 -51.40 1.27 -6.72
C CYS A 33 -52.62 0.92 -7.59
N GLN A 34 -53.36 1.94 -7.99
CA GLN A 34 -54.37 1.91 -9.04
C GLN A 34 -53.96 2.94 -10.10
N SER A 35 -54.01 2.56 -11.38
CA SER A 35 -53.53 3.44 -12.45
C SER A 35 -54.45 3.37 -13.67
N THR A 36 -54.43 4.41 -14.49
CA THR A 36 -55.13 4.46 -15.79
C THR A 36 -54.43 3.66 -16.89
N LEU A 37 -53.34 2.94 -16.56
CA LEU A 37 -52.62 2.07 -17.51
C LEU A 37 -53.26 0.69 -17.63
N ASN A 38 -54.05 0.27 -16.64
CA ASN A 38 -54.78 -0.98 -16.68
C ASN A 38 -56.20 -0.69 -17.18
N ASP A 39 -56.64 -1.35 -18.26
CA ASP A 39 -57.99 -1.19 -18.82
C ASP A 39 -59.10 -1.47 -17.77
N ASP A 40 -58.79 -2.32 -16.78
CA ASP A 40 -59.64 -2.57 -15.61
C ASP A 40 -59.37 -1.55 -14.49
N GLN A 41 -60.15 -0.46 -14.50
CA GLN A 41 -60.06 0.64 -13.51
C GLN A 41 -60.25 0.20 -12.05
N GLU A 42 -60.67 -1.05 -11.75
CA GLU A 42 -60.93 -1.53 -10.38
C GLU A 42 -59.77 -2.33 -9.75
N THR A 43 -58.72 -2.68 -10.51
CA THR A 43 -57.66 -3.56 -10.00
C THR A 43 -56.61 -2.79 -9.19
N LYS A 44 -56.58 -3.01 -7.88
CA LYS A 44 -55.52 -2.49 -6.98
C LYS A 44 -54.34 -3.45 -6.95
N ILE A 45 -53.18 -3.01 -7.42
CA ILE A 45 -51.93 -3.78 -7.39
C ILE A 45 -51.15 -3.41 -6.13
N LYS A 46 -50.88 -4.39 -5.27
CA LYS A 46 -50.05 -4.17 -4.08
C LYS A 46 -48.56 -4.16 -4.47
N GLY A 47 -47.82 -3.19 -3.94
CA GLY A 47 -46.40 -3.02 -4.22
C GLY A 47 -45.68 -2.13 -3.22
N ARG A 48 -44.44 -1.78 -3.56
CA ARG A 48 -43.61 -0.83 -2.82
C ARG A 48 -43.36 0.40 -3.69
N LEU A 49 -43.69 1.58 -3.18
CA LEU A 49 -43.34 2.85 -3.79
C LEU A 49 -42.00 3.31 -3.24
N LYS A 50 -40.97 3.32 -4.08
CA LYS A 50 -39.61 3.74 -3.77
C LYS A 50 -39.42 5.21 -4.15
N VAL A 51 -38.92 5.99 -3.20
CA VAL A 51 -38.61 7.41 -3.37
C VAL A 51 -37.12 7.55 -3.69
N CYS A 52 -36.82 8.03 -4.90
CA CYS A 52 -35.45 8.24 -5.38
C CYS A 52 -35.21 9.72 -5.66
N SER A 53 -33.97 10.15 -5.82
CA SER A 53 -33.63 11.59 -5.94
C SER A 53 -34.20 12.27 -7.19
N LYS A 54 -34.38 11.52 -8.30
CA LYS A 54 -34.91 12.04 -9.57
C LYS A 54 -36.30 11.48 -9.93
N SER A 55 -36.74 10.40 -9.28
CA SER A 55 -37.94 9.67 -9.68
C SER A 55 -38.64 8.94 -8.54
N LEU A 56 -39.91 8.60 -8.77
CA LEU A 56 -40.67 7.64 -7.99
C LEU A 56 -40.72 6.32 -8.74
N VAL A 57 -40.38 5.22 -8.07
CA VAL A 57 -40.41 3.88 -8.66
C VAL A 57 -41.40 3.00 -7.90
N PHE A 58 -42.51 2.63 -8.54
CA PHE A 58 -43.43 1.65 -8.02
C PHE A 58 -43.01 0.24 -8.46
N VAL A 59 -42.75 -0.61 -7.48
CA VAL A 59 -42.34 -2.01 -7.64
C VAL A 59 -43.51 -2.90 -7.20
N PRO A 60 -44.21 -3.56 -8.12
CA PRO A 60 -45.30 -4.47 -7.76
C PRO A 60 -44.77 -5.74 -7.08
N ILE A 61 -45.61 -6.41 -6.28
CA ILE A 61 -45.27 -7.71 -5.69
C ILE A 61 -45.26 -8.82 -6.75
N ASP A 62 -46.14 -8.73 -7.75
CA ASP A 62 -46.20 -9.69 -8.85
C ASP A 62 -45.16 -9.35 -9.93
N ILE A 63 -44.26 -10.31 -10.21
CA ILE A 63 -43.19 -10.19 -11.21
C ILE A 63 -43.74 -10.00 -12.63
N ARG A 64 -44.98 -10.43 -12.88
CA ARG A 64 -45.64 -10.30 -14.20
C ARG A 64 -46.03 -8.86 -14.52
N SER A 65 -46.25 -8.02 -13.51
CA SER A 65 -46.51 -6.60 -13.70
C SER A 65 -45.20 -5.81 -13.81
N PRO A 66 -45.09 -4.86 -14.75
CA PRO A 66 -43.89 -4.07 -14.92
C PRO A 66 -43.65 -3.14 -13.73
N MET A 67 -42.38 -2.83 -13.48
CA MET A 67 -42.03 -1.72 -12.60
C MET A 67 -42.34 -0.39 -13.30
N ILE A 68 -42.81 0.58 -12.53
CA ILE A 68 -43.25 1.87 -13.05
C ILE A 68 -42.33 2.96 -12.47
N LYS A 69 -41.56 3.63 -13.33
CA LYS A 69 -40.72 4.78 -12.98
C LYS A 69 -41.36 6.07 -13.50
N ILE A 70 -41.55 7.02 -12.58
CA ILE A 70 -42.16 8.33 -12.84
C ILE A 70 -41.11 9.38 -12.49
N LEU A 71 -40.61 10.10 -13.49
CA LEU A 71 -39.64 11.17 -13.25
C LEU A 71 -40.33 12.40 -12.65
N TYR A 72 -39.72 13.05 -11.65
CA TYR A 72 -40.30 14.25 -11.05
C TYR A 72 -40.57 15.36 -12.07
N LYS A 73 -39.67 15.53 -13.04
CA LYS A 73 -39.81 16.50 -14.14
C LYS A 73 -41.06 16.28 -15.02
N GLN A 74 -41.63 15.07 -15.03
CA GLN A 74 -42.80 14.70 -15.84
C GLN A 74 -44.11 14.80 -15.05
N ILE A 75 -44.06 15.10 -13.74
CA ILE A 75 -45.24 15.26 -12.91
C ILE A 75 -45.85 16.64 -13.18
N THR A 76 -47.14 16.66 -13.48
CA THR A 76 -47.88 17.90 -13.76
C THR A 76 -48.70 18.37 -12.56
N LYS A 77 -49.21 17.43 -11.74
CA LYS A 77 -50.01 17.74 -10.55
C LYS A 77 -49.79 16.73 -9.42
N PHE A 78 -49.71 17.25 -8.19
CA PHE A 78 -49.83 16.50 -6.94
C PHE A 78 -51.18 16.82 -6.29
N GLU A 79 -52.00 15.81 -6.05
CA GLU A 79 -53.25 15.95 -5.31
C GLU A 79 -53.13 15.14 -4.01
N ASP A 80 -53.10 15.83 -2.87
CA ASP A 80 -53.38 15.21 -1.58
C ASP A 80 -54.90 15.22 -1.39
N SER A 81 -55.47 14.07 -1.01
CA SER A 81 -56.88 13.93 -0.65
C SER A 81 -57.39 14.95 0.39
N LYS A 82 -56.47 15.65 1.08
CA LYS A 82 -56.72 16.71 2.07
C LYS A 82 -56.93 18.13 1.51
N LYS A 83 -56.48 18.45 0.29
CA LYS A 83 -56.50 19.84 -0.23
C LYS A 83 -57.20 19.95 -1.60
N ASN A 84 -58.15 20.89 -1.72
CA ASN A 84 -58.54 21.44 -3.01
C ASN A 84 -57.31 22.14 -3.61
N GLU A 85 -56.95 21.73 -4.83
CA GLU A 85 -55.96 22.34 -5.74
C GLU A 85 -54.68 22.90 -5.10
N LEU A 86 -53.58 22.15 -5.19
CA LEU A 86 -52.23 22.72 -5.10
C LEU A 86 -51.87 23.37 -6.45
N SER A 87 -52.21 24.65 -6.63
CA SER A 87 -51.60 25.47 -7.68
C SER A 87 -50.16 25.84 -7.27
N LEU A 88 -49.22 25.56 -8.17
CA LEU A 88 -47.78 25.68 -8.00
C LEU A 88 -47.30 27.14 -8.19
N THR A 89 -47.68 28.05 -7.28
CA THR A 89 -47.00 29.34 -7.13
C THR A 89 -47.21 29.86 -5.71
N ASP A 90 -46.16 29.78 -4.89
CA ASP A 90 -45.80 30.72 -3.82
C ASP A 90 -45.20 30.03 -2.57
N SER A 91 -44.12 30.63 -2.12
CA SER A 91 -43.15 30.18 -1.12
C SER A 91 -43.64 30.30 0.33
N THR A 92 -44.86 29.84 0.63
CA THR A 92 -45.44 29.89 1.98
C THR A 92 -46.07 28.55 2.35
N ILE A 93 -45.24 27.55 2.64
CA ILE A 93 -45.67 26.23 3.11
C ILE A 93 -45.16 25.96 4.53
N ILE A 94 -45.51 26.82 5.50
CA ILE A 94 -45.63 26.45 6.92
C ILE A 94 -46.66 27.39 7.57
N SER A 95 -47.93 27.01 7.60
CA SER A 95 -48.93 27.38 8.62
C SER A 95 -50.35 27.25 8.07
N SER A 96 -51.04 26.19 8.42
CA SER A 96 -52.49 26.16 8.71
C SER A 96 -52.95 24.72 8.89
N ILE A 97 -52.82 24.26 10.14
CA ILE A 97 -53.54 23.07 10.62
C ILE A 97 -54.89 23.59 11.12
N SER A 98 -55.98 23.22 10.46
CA SER A 98 -57.31 23.26 11.08
C SER A 98 -58.14 22.04 10.69
N ASN A 99 -58.44 21.27 11.74
CA ASN A 99 -59.49 20.28 11.91
C ASN A 99 -60.64 20.30 10.90
N THR A 100 -60.86 19.18 10.20
CA THR A 100 -62.21 18.65 9.97
C THR A 100 -62.23 17.12 10.01
N ASN A 101 -63.09 16.58 10.87
CA ASN A 101 -63.33 15.16 11.11
C ASN A 101 -64.14 14.49 9.99
N LYS A 102 -63.47 13.93 8.98
CA LYS A 102 -63.94 12.75 8.22
C LYS A 102 -62.76 11.80 8.11
N LYS A 103 -62.95 10.47 8.20
CA LYS A 103 -61.86 9.49 7.94
C LYS A 103 -61.43 9.66 6.48
N GLN A 104 -60.31 10.35 6.26
CA GLN A 104 -59.78 10.70 4.94
C GLN A 104 -58.94 9.53 4.39
N PRO A 105 -58.96 9.28 3.06
CA PRO A 105 -58.18 8.20 2.48
C PRO A 105 -56.69 8.53 2.57
N ASN A 106 -55.89 7.62 3.12
CA ASN A 106 -54.44 7.74 3.19
C ASN A 106 -53.83 7.48 1.79
N SER A 107 -54.15 8.33 0.83
CA SER A 107 -53.83 8.14 -0.60
C SER A 107 -53.13 9.35 -1.23
N LEU A 108 -52.11 9.07 -2.04
CA LEU A 108 -51.43 10.03 -2.90
C LEU A 108 -51.96 9.90 -4.33
N ILE A 109 -52.37 11.02 -4.94
CA ILE A 109 -52.78 11.08 -6.34
C ILE A 109 -51.72 11.84 -7.13
N LEU A 110 -51.24 11.21 -8.21
CA LEU A 110 -50.17 11.76 -9.06
C LEU A 110 -50.64 11.76 -10.51
N ILE A 111 -50.49 12.91 -11.18
CA ILE A 111 -50.73 13.05 -12.62
C ILE A 111 -49.40 13.39 -13.30
N CYS A 112 -49.07 12.66 -14.35
CA CYS A 112 -47.83 12.83 -15.11
C CYS A 112 -48.10 12.77 -16.62
N SER A 113 -47.19 13.38 -17.39
CA SER A 113 -47.26 13.46 -18.86
C SER A 113 -46.57 12.29 -19.58
N SER A 114 -45.80 11.50 -18.85
CA SER A 114 -45.15 10.30 -19.35
C SER A 114 -44.71 9.41 -18.19
N VAL A 115 -44.57 8.12 -18.49
CA VAL A 115 -44.24 7.06 -17.53
C VAL A 115 -43.24 6.12 -18.18
N ILE A 116 -42.27 5.63 -17.42
CA ILE A 116 -41.29 4.65 -17.87
C ILE A 116 -41.65 3.30 -17.29
N LEU A 117 -41.92 2.32 -18.16
CA LEU A 117 -42.10 0.93 -17.80
C LEU A 117 -40.74 0.22 -17.85
N MET A 118 -40.37 -0.41 -16.73
CA MET A 118 -39.10 -1.12 -16.58
C MET A 118 -39.38 -2.60 -16.34
N SER A 119 -38.56 -3.47 -16.96
CA SER A 119 -38.49 -4.92 -16.72
C SER A 119 -39.86 -5.62 -16.67
N ILE A 120 -40.30 -6.18 -17.79
CA ILE A 120 -41.50 -7.04 -17.85
C ILE A 120 -41.06 -8.49 -17.59
N ASN A 121 -41.75 -9.23 -16.72
CA ASN A 121 -41.47 -10.64 -16.39
C ASN A 121 -40.07 -10.93 -15.81
N GLY A 122 -39.43 -9.95 -15.18
CA GLY A 122 -38.08 -10.10 -14.60
C GLY A 122 -36.96 -10.27 -15.64
N ARG A 123 -37.20 -9.90 -16.90
CA ARG A 123 -36.18 -9.89 -17.97
C ARG A 123 -35.53 -8.52 -18.09
N ILE A 124 -34.23 -8.51 -18.45
CA ILE A 124 -33.47 -7.29 -18.71
C ILE A 124 -33.75 -6.85 -20.14
N GLU A 125 -34.54 -5.80 -20.30
CA GLU A 125 -34.98 -5.23 -21.59
C GLU A 125 -34.92 -3.70 -21.55
N PRO A 126 -34.82 -3.03 -22.71
CA PRO A 126 -34.85 -1.57 -22.76
C PRO A 126 -36.18 -1.04 -22.22
N TYR A 127 -36.11 0.08 -21.49
CA TYR A 127 -37.28 0.66 -20.85
C TYR A 127 -38.19 1.31 -21.87
N THR A 128 -39.49 1.07 -21.72
CA THR A 128 -40.51 1.63 -22.62
C THR A 128 -41.08 2.89 -22.00
N THR A 129 -40.95 4.02 -22.69
CA THR A 129 -41.58 5.28 -22.28
C THR A 129 -42.96 5.40 -22.91
N LEU A 130 -44.00 5.50 -22.08
CA LEU A 130 -45.35 5.82 -22.50
C LEU A 130 -45.58 7.32 -22.37
N TYR A 131 -46.02 7.95 -23.46
CA TYR A 131 -46.36 9.37 -23.49
C TYR A 131 -47.87 9.55 -23.41
N GLY A 132 -48.33 10.46 -22.57
CA GLY A 132 -49.75 10.71 -22.35
C GLY A 132 -50.04 11.13 -20.91
N THR A 133 -51.25 11.61 -20.66
CA THR A 133 -51.67 11.94 -19.30
C THR A 133 -52.03 10.66 -18.55
N HIS A 134 -51.20 10.28 -17.58
CA HIS A 134 -51.43 9.10 -16.74
C HIS A 134 -51.71 9.52 -15.30
N ARG A 135 -52.72 8.90 -14.68
CA ARG A 135 -53.10 9.15 -13.29
C ARG A 135 -52.86 7.91 -12.43
N PHE A 136 -52.15 8.12 -11.33
CA PHE A 136 -51.83 7.10 -10.34
C PHE A 136 -52.47 7.42 -9.00
N TYR A 137 -52.99 6.40 -8.35
CA TYR A 137 -53.57 6.45 -7.02
C TYR A 137 -52.80 5.47 -6.14
N PHE A 138 -52.03 5.98 -5.19
CA PHE A 138 -51.25 5.18 -4.24
C PHE A 138 -51.88 5.26 -2.86
N GLU A 139 -52.51 4.18 -2.41
CA GLU A 139 -53.09 4.05 -1.06
C GLU A 139 -52.06 3.42 -0.11
N PHE A 140 -51.67 4.14 0.93
CA PHE A 140 -50.64 3.73 1.88
C PHE A 140 -51.21 2.86 2.99
N ILE A 141 -50.56 1.73 3.26
CA ILE A 141 -51.08 0.70 4.17
C ILE A 141 -50.67 0.95 5.63
N TYR A 142 -49.39 1.26 5.88
CA TYR A 142 -48.81 1.30 7.24
C TYR A 142 -48.27 2.67 7.66
N THR A 143 -48.12 3.60 6.72
CA THR A 143 -47.47 4.91 6.93
C THR A 143 -48.38 6.03 6.45
N ASN A 144 -48.24 7.24 6.99
CA ASN A 144 -49.04 8.37 6.54
C ASN A 144 -48.48 8.94 5.23
N VAL A 145 -49.37 9.39 4.34
CA VAL A 145 -48.99 10.07 3.09
C VAL A 145 -48.15 11.33 3.34
N GLU A 146 -48.37 12.04 4.45
CA GLU A 146 -47.64 13.26 4.80
C GLU A 146 -46.12 13.04 4.93
N ASP A 147 -45.71 11.90 5.48
CA ASP A 147 -44.30 11.54 5.63
C ASP A 147 -43.63 11.44 4.25
N CYS A 148 -44.28 10.74 3.32
CA CYS A 148 -43.83 10.62 1.93
C CYS A 148 -43.85 11.97 1.21
N LEU A 149 -44.93 12.75 1.34
CA LEU A 149 -45.08 14.05 0.67
C LEU A 149 -44.03 15.06 1.11
N SER A 150 -43.59 15.05 2.37
CA SER A 150 -42.54 15.95 2.85
C SER A 150 -41.23 15.75 2.08
N VAL A 151 -40.87 14.50 1.82
CA VAL A 151 -39.65 14.09 1.12
C VAL A 151 -39.79 14.31 -0.38
N VAL A 152 -40.90 13.84 -0.95
CA VAL A 152 -41.22 14.01 -2.37
C VAL A 152 -41.31 15.49 -2.74
N GLY A 153 -41.87 16.33 -1.86
CA GLY A 153 -41.94 17.78 -2.08
C GLY A 153 -40.56 18.45 -2.13
N GLN A 154 -39.63 18.05 -1.25
CA GLN A 154 -38.24 18.54 -1.29
C GLN A 154 -37.52 18.11 -2.57
N LEU A 155 -37.63 16.83 -2.94
CA LEU A 155 -36.98 16.28 -4.14
C LEU A 155 -37.59 16.82 -5.44
N TYR A 156 -38.91 16.98 -5.48
CA TYR A 156 -39.60 17.63 -6.59
C TYR A 156 -39.14 19.08 -6.75
N ARG A 157 -39.02 19.84 -5.65
CA ARG A 157 -38.45 21.21 -5.69
C ARG A 157 -37.02 21.20 -6.22
N ALA A 158 -36.18 20.24 -5.83
CA ALA A 158 -34.82 20.12 -6.34
C ALA A 158 -34.80 20.00 -7.88
N THR A 159 -35.78 19.32 -8.49
CA THR A 159 -35.87 19.19 -9.96
C THR A 159 -36.26 20.46 -10.71
N THR A 160 -36.73 21.50 -10.01
CA THR A 160 -37.04 22.81 -10.59
C THR A 160 -35.84 23.75 -10.63
N LEU A 161 -34.74 23.40 -9.94
CA LEU A 161 -33.53 24.19 -9.84
C LEU A 161 -32.55 23.88 -11.00
N PRO A 162 -31.58 24.78 -11.27
CA PRO A 162 -30.42 24.46 -12.11
C PRO A 162 -29.66 23.23 -11.60
N TYR A 163 -28.92 22.55 -12.48
CA TYR A 163 -28.28 21.26 -12.15
C TYR A 163 -27.36 21.30 -10.92
N SER A 164 -26.55 22.34 -10.76
CA SER A 164 -25.64 22.46 -9.62
C SER A 164 -26.36 22.67 -8.29
N GLU A 165 -27.33 23.57 -8.27
CA GLU A 165 -28.20 23.78 -7.10
C GLU A 165 -29.04 22.53 -6.78
N GLN A 166 -29.47 21.80 -7.81
CA GLN A 166 -30.15 20.52 -7.67
C GLN A 166 -29.25 19.50 -6.96
N VAL A 167 -27.99 19.35 -7.39
CA VAL A 167 -27.03 18.44 -6.76
C VAL A 167 -26.75 18.86 -5.32
N MET A 168 -26.45 20.14 -5.06
CA MET A 168 -26.26 20.66 -3.69
C MET A 168 -27.46 20.38 -2.79
N MET A 169 -28.68 20.60 -3.29
CA MET A 169 -29.90 20.35 -2.52
C MET A 169 -30.06 18.86 -2.20
N ILE A 170 -29.83 17.97 -3.17
CA ILE A 170 -29.88 16.52 -2.95
C ILE A 170 -28.79 16.09 -1.95
N GLU A 171 -27.56 16.57 -2.10
CA GLU A 171 -26.46 16.30 -1.16
C GLU A 171 -26.83 16.76 0.26
N SER A 172 -27.43 17.95 0.41
CA SER A 172 -27.86 18.47 1.71
C SER A 172 -28.95 17.59 2.36
N ILE A 173 -29.87 17.04 1.56
CA ILE A 173 -30.91 16.11 2.02
C ILE A 173 -30.28 14.80 2.49
N VAL A 174 -29.34 14.25 1.71
CA VAL A 174 -28.60 13.04 2.07
C VAL A 174 -27.84 13.24 3.37
N GLN A 175 -27.08 14.33 3.49
CA GLN A 175 -26.32 14.67 4.71
C GLN A 175 -27.22 14.87 5.93
N GLY A 176 -28.36 15.55 5.76
CA GLY A 176 -29.36 15.71 6.82
C GLY A 176 -29.89 14.36 7.32
N ARG A 177 -30.11 13.40 6.42
CA ARG A 177 -30.56 12.06 6.78
C ARG A 177 -29.46 11.19 7.40
N LEU A 178 -28.24 11.25 6.88
CA LEU A 178 -27.11 10.51 7.44
C LEU A 178 -26.84 10.92 8.89
N LYS A 179 -26.93 12.22 9.22
CA LYS A 179 -26.83 12.71 10.61
C LYS A 179 -27.90 12.14 11.54
N MET A 180 -29.10 11.88 11.01
CA MET A 180 -30.22 11.29 11.77
C MET A 180 -30.15 9.77 11.86
N LEU A 181 -29.50 9.12 10.89
CA LEU A 181 -29.24 7.69 10.91
C LEU A 181 -28.33 7.40 12.11
N LYS A 182 -28.74 6.47 12.98
CA LYS A 182 -27.87 5.89 14.01
C LYS A 182 -27.63 4.44 13.66
N PHE A 183 -26.40 3.98 13.87
CA PHE A 183 -26.10 2.57 13.66
C PHE A 183 -26.94 1.72 14.62
N ASP A 184 -27.55 0.66 14.11
CA ASP A 184 -28.33 -0.28 14.93
C ASP A 184 -27.38 -1.23 15.68
N LEU A 185 -27.06 -0.89 16.92
CA LEU A 185 -26.16 -1.67 17.79
C LEU A 185 -26.66 -3.09 18.07
N THR A 186 -27.94 -3.39 17.84
CA THR A 186 -28.46 -4.77 17.97
C THR A 186 -27.93 -5.71 16.89
N GLN A 187 -27.36 -5.14 15.81
CA GLN A 187 -26.80 -5.88 14.70
C GLN A 187 -25.33 -6.25 14.87
N LEU A 188 -24.69 -5.90 15.99
CA LEU A 188 -23.33 -6.37 16.31
C LEU A 188 -23.30 -7.91 16.40
N GLN A 189 -22.19 -8.51 16.01
CA GLN A 189 -22.03 -9.97 15.96
C GLN A 189 -21.74 -10.53 17.35
N ASP A 190 -20.85 -9.88 18.10
CA ASP A 190 -20.45 -10.27 19.44
C ASP A 190 -20.67 -9.13 20.45
N LEU A 191 -21.12 -9.48 21.66
CA LEU A 191 -21.37 -8.52 22.76
C LEU A 191 -20.09 -7.87 23.30
N ASN A 192 -18.92 -8.45 23.01
CA ASN A 192 -17.62 -7.95 23.44
C ASN A 192 -16.97 -7.01 22.40
N GLU A 193 -17.68 -6.72 21.31
CA GLU A 193 -17.18 -5.78 20.30
C GLU A 193 -17.11 -4.36 20.85
N THR A 194 -15.96 -3.73 20.69
CA THR A 194 -15.74 -2.32 21.03
C THR A 194 -15.71 -1.49 19.76
N ILE A 195 -16.51 -0.42 19.71
CA ILE A 195 -16.54 0.51 18.58
C ILE A 195 -15.24 1.33 18.58
N LEU A 196 -14.55 1.34 17.45
CA LEU A 196 -13.29 2.06 17.25
C LEU A 196 -13.46 3.28 16.33
N PHE A 197 -14.39 3.18 15.38
CA PHE A 197 -14.62 4.23 14.39
C PHE A 197 -16.07 4.16 13.89
N GLU A 198 -16.73 5.31 13.79
CA GLU A 198 -18.09 5.46 13.24
C GLU A 198 -18.13 6.75 12.42
N GLU A 199 -18.31 6.65 11.11
CA GLU A 199 -18.40 7.80 10.21
C GLU A 199 -19.34 7.51 9.04
N ASP A 200 -19.82 8.58 8.41
CA ASP A 200 -20.63 8.48 7.20
C ASP A 200 -19.74 8.15 5.98
N ALA A 201 -20.21 7.23 5.14
CA ALA A 201 -19.45 6.74 3.99
C ALA A 201 -20.37 6.32 2.83
N TYR A 202 -19.81 6.28 1.63
CA TYR A 202 -20.46 5.74 0.44
C TYR A 202 -19.86 4.38 0.09
N VAL A 203 -20.70 3.38 -0.15
CA VAL A 203 -20.26 2.15 -0.80
C VAL A 203 -20.28 2.37 -2.30
N ILE A 204 -19.14 2.15 -2.93
CA ILE A 204 -18.96 2.26 -4.38
C ILE A 204 -19.14 0.88 -5.01
N LYS A 205 -19.96 0.85 -6.07
CA LYS A 205 -20.11 -0.26 -6.99
C LYS A 205 -20.01 0.30 -8.41
N PRO A 206 -19.81 -0.56 -9.44
CA PRO A 206 -19.81 -0.08 -10.82
C PRO A 206 -21.03 0.80 -11.10
N LEU A 207 -20.82 2.05 -11.53
CA LEU A 207 -21.83 3.09 -11.81
C LEU A 207 -22.76 3.52 -10.63
N ILE A 208 -22.57 2.99 -9.41
CA ILE A 208 -23.49 3.20 -8.29
C ILE A 208 -22.73 3.70 -7.06
N GLN A 209 -23.30 4.70 -6.41
CA GLN A 209 -22.86 5.21 -5.12
C GLN A 209 -24.01 5.07 -4.12
N ASN A 210 -23.81 4.28 -3.05
CA ASN A 210 -24.84 4.09 -2.05
C ASN A 210 -24.43 4.73 -0.70
N PRO A 211 -25.09 5.81 -0.25
CA PRO A 211 -24.78 6.43 1.03
C PRO A 211 -25.17 5.54 2.20
N GLY A 212 -24.41 5.63 3.29
CA GLY A 212 -24.70 4.95 4.54
C GLY A 212 -23.71 5.33 5.64
N ARG A 213 -23.71 4.52 6.69
CA ARG A 213 -22.82 4.66 7.84
C ARG A 213 -21.90 3.45 7.95
N CYS A 214 -20.61 3.73 8.10
CA CYS A 214 -19.60 2.73 8.37
C CYS A 214 -19.29 2.69 9.86
N LEU A 215 -19.32 1.49 10.45
CA LEU A 215 -18.93 1.24 11.83
C LEU A 215 -17.82 0.20 11.85
N LEU A 216 -16.69 0.50 12.47
CA LEU A 216 -15.58 -0.42 12.67
C LEU A 216 -15.48 -0.76 14.16
N THR A 217 -15.43 -2.05 14.45
CA THR A 217 -15.13 -2.60 15.78
C THR A 217 -13.76 -3.26 15.78
N ASN A 218 -13.34 -3.77 16.93
CA ASN A 218 -12.11 -4.56 17.08
C ASN A 218 -12.15 -5.92 16.35
N GLN A 219 -13.31 -6.34 15.82
CA GLN A 219 -13.48 -7.65 15.17
C GLN A 219 -14.11 -7.58 13.78
N CYS A 220 -15.03 -6.64 13.54
CA CYS A 220 -15.79 -6.55 12.31
C CYS A 220 -15.87 -5.11 11.78
N CYS A 221 -15.95 -4.98 10.47
CA CYS A 221 -16.38 -3.76 9.79
C CYS A 221 -17.84 -3.93 9.35
N TYR A 222 -18.67 -2.95 9.65
CA TYR A 222 -20.09 -2.92 9.31
C TYR A 222 -20.40 -1.74 8.40
N PHE A 223 -21.36 -1.94 7.51
CA PHE A 223 -21.93 -0.87 6.70
C PHE A 223 -23.46 -0.93 6.75
N GLN A 224 -24.07 0.14 7.25
CA GLN A 224 -25.52 0.32 7.27
C GLN A 224 -25.90 1.31 6.18
N ALA A 225 -26.53 0.82 5.12
CA ALA A 225 -27.00 1.68 4.05
C ALA A 225 -28.09 2.64 4.56
N LEU A 226 -28.19 3.82 3.94
CA LEU A 226 -29.27 4.76 4.19
C LEU A 226 -30.63 4.16 3.79
N ASN A 227 -30.63 3.28 2.79
CA ASN A 227 -31.80 2.68 2.18
C ASN A 227 -31.94 1.18 2.50
N ASN A 228 -33.17 0.68 2.39
CA ASN A 228 -33.50 -0.73 2.62
C ASN A 228 -33.46 -1.53 1.31
N ILE A 229 -32.34 -1.48 0.59
CA ILE A 229 -32.19 -2.23 -0.68
C ILE A 229 -31.97 -3.73 -0.45
N ASN A 230 -31.17 -4.07 0.56
CA ASN A 230 -30.83 -5.47 0.88
C ASN A 230 -31.80 -6.02 1.93
N GLU A 231 -32.03 -7.33 1.94
CA GLU A 231 -32.81 -8.00 3.00
C GLU A 231 -32.16 -7.80 4.38
N GLN A 232 -30.82 -7.78 4.42
CA GLN A 232 -30.06 -7.41 5.61
C GLN A 232 -29.84 -5.89 5.63
N LYS A 233 -30.33 -5.24 6.69
CA LYS A 233 -30.16 -3.79 6.91
C LYS A 233 -28.69 -3.38 7.06
N VAL A 234 -27.85 -4.25 7.59
CA VAL A 234 -26.44 -4.00 7.87
C VAL A 234 -25.59 -5.09 7.22
N ALA A 235 -24.67 -4.68 6.36
CA ALA A 235 -23.67 -5.57 5.79
C ALA A 235 -22.51 -5.75 6.78
N LYS A 236 -22.13 -7.01 7.04
CA LYS A 236 -21.08 -7.40 8.00
C LYS A 236 -19.83 -7.92 7.28
N TYR A 237 -18.66 -7.54 7.74
CA TYR A 237 -17.36 -7.94 7.19
C TYR A 237 -16.40 -8.29 8.33
N ASP A 238 -15.99 -9.56 8.41
CA ASP A 238 -15.14 -10.06 9.49
C ASP A 238 -13.66 -9.69 9.23
N LEU A 239 -13.03 -8.96 10.15
CA LEU A 239 -11.65 -8.51 9.99
C LEU A 239 -10.64 -9.67 9.99
N ARG A 240 -10.97 -10.83 10.58
CA ARG A 240 -10.11 -12.02 10.54
C ARG A 240 -9.91 -12.55 9.13
N THR A 241 -10.84 -12.24 8.23
CA THR A 241 -10.80 -12.66 6.82
C THR A 241 -10.19 -11.62 5.90
N LEU A 242 -9.89 -10.43 6.43
CA LEU A 242 -9.26 -9.35 5.68
C LEU A 242 -7.82 -9.76 5.37
N TYR A 243 -7.51 -9.87 4.08
CA TYR A 243 -6.15 -10.20 3.61
C TYR A 243 -5.51 -9.04 2.84
N LYS A 244 -6.31 -8.09 2.34
CA LYS A 244 -5.82 -6.92 1.62
C LYS A 244 -6.66 -5.68 1.92
N ILE A 245 -5.97 -4.54 2.10
CA ILE A 245 -6.54 -3.21 2.20
C ILE A 245 -5.73 -2.23 1.36
N ALA A 246 -6.38 -1.32 0.65
CA ALA A 246 -5.71 -0.34 -0.20
C ALA A 246 -6.40 1.03 -0.12
N LYS A 247 -5.61 2.10 0.02
CA LYS A 247 -6.08 3.47 -0.22
C LYS A 247 -6.27 3.68 -1.73
N ARG A 248 -7.36 4.35 -2.11
CA ARG A 248 -7.75 4.61 -3.50
C ARG A 248 -8.05 6.08 -3.71
N ARG A 249 -7.69 6.60 -4.88
CA ARG A 249 -8.19 7.90 -5.35
C ARG A 249 -9.63 7.73 -5.82
N TYR A 250 -10.52 8.62 -5.40
CA TYR A 250 -11.85 8.76 -5.95
C TYR A 250 -12.04 10.21 -6.38
N LYS A 251 -12.37 10.44 -7.66
CA LYS A 251 -12.36 11.78 -8.29
C LYS A 251 -11.02 12.53 -8.05
N PHE A 252 -9.89 11.83 -8.22
CA PHE A 252 -8.53 12.32 -7.91
C PHE A 252 -8.20 12.71 -6.45
N ARG A 253 -9.08 12.44 -5.49
CA ARG A 253 -8.83 12.71 -4.05
C ARG A 253 -8.61 11.40 -3.28
N TYR A 254 -7.74 11.38 -2.28
CA TYR A 254 -7.44 10.19 -1.46
C TYR A 254 -8.52 9.91 -0.40
N ILE A 255 -9.76 9.80 -0.84
CA ILE A 255 -10.94 9.60 0.00
C ILE A 255 -11.52 8.19 -0.09
N GLY A 256 -10.92 7.32 -0.90
CA GLY A 256 -11.34 5.93 -1.11
C GLY A 256 -10.52 4.92 -0.31
N CYS A 257 -11.16 3.87 0.18
CA CYS A 257 -10.52 2.72 0.83
C CYS A 257 -11.20 1.42 0.39
N GLU A 258 -10.42 0.48 -0.15
CA GLU A 258 -10.89 -0.81 -0.64
C GLU A 258 -10.37 -1.94 0.25
N LEU A 259 -11.27 -2.76 0.78
CA LEU A 259 -10.98 -3.90 1.63
C LEU A 259 -11.39 -5.19 0.93
N GLN A 260 -10.52 -6.20 0.95
CA GLN A 260 -10.77 -7.50 0.34
C GLN A 260 -10.71 -8.62 1.39
N PHE A 261 -11.78 -9.40 1.43
CA PHE A 261 -12.03 -10.43 2.44
C PHE A 261 -12.14 -11.80 1.79
N LYS A 262 -11.60 -12.83 2.46
CA LYS A 262 -11.82 -14.26 2.11
C LYS A 262 -13.20 -14.70 2.61
N LEU A 263 -13.99 -15.41 1.81
CA LEU A 263 -15.28 -15.95 2.26
C LEU A 263 -15.08 -17.26 3.05
N ILE A 264 -15.62 -17.33 4.28
CA ILE A 264 -15.44 -18.48 5.19
C ILE A 264 -16.38 -19.67 4.87
N ASN A 265 -17.53 -19.45 4.21
CA ASN A 265 -18.64 -20.42 4.19
C ASN A 265 -19.33 -20.65 2.83
N GLN A 266 -18.80 -20.10 1.74
CA GLN A 266 -19.19 -20.42 0.35
C GLN A 266 -17.89 -20.70 -0.40
N GLN A 267 -17.95 -21.31 -1.59
CA GLN A 267 -16.78 -21.88 -2.29
C GLN A 267 -15.49 -21.08 -2.01
N PRO A 268 -14.38 -21.74 -1.62
CA PRO A 268 -13.19 -21.13 -0.96
C PRO A 268 -12.47 -20.00 -1.73
N ASN A 269 -13.02 -19.59 -2.87
CA ASN A 269 -12.42 -18.74 -3.89
C ASN A 269 -13.20 -17.45 -4.14
N GLN A 270 -14.40 -17.30 -3.59
CA GLN A 270 -15.11 -16.02 -3.73
C GLN A 270 -14.52 -14.97 -2.78
N LYS A 271 -14.11 -13.84 -3.37
CA LYS A 271 -13.59 -12.66 -2.68
C LYS A 271 -14.74 -11.70 -2.41
N LYS A 272 -14.91 -11.28 -1.15
CA LYS A 272 -15.87 -10.22 -0.81
C LYS A 272 -15.12 -8.90 -0.74
N ILE A 273 -15.55 -7.90 -1.49
CA ILE A 273 -14.88 -6.60 -1.57
C ILE A 273 -15.81 -5.51 -1.03
N LEU A 274 -15.23 -4.61 -0.24
CA LEU A 274 -15.89 -3.42 0.28
C LEU A 274 -15.09 -2.19 -0.13
N TYR A 275 -15.62 -1.41 -1.07
CA TYR A 275 -15.04 -0.12 -1.46
C TYR A 275 -15.84 1.02 -0.82
N LEU A 276 -15.22 1.70 0.14
CA LEU A 276 -15.75 2.86 0.84
C LEU A 276 -15.14 4.16 0.34
N VAL A 277 -15.97 5.20 0.23
CA VAL A 277 -15.54 6.59 0.01
C VAL A 277 -16.03 7.45 1.17
N PHE A 278 -15.11 8.21 1.75
CA PHE A 278 -15.36 9.09 2.90
C PHE A 278 -15.45 10.56 2.46
N ALA A 279 -15.88 11.43 3.39
CA ALA A 279 -16.04 12.86 3.11
C ALA A 279 -14.71 13.59 2.86
N ASN A 280 -13.61 13.16 3.50
CA ASN A 280 -12.29 13.79 3.37
C ASN A 280 -11.14 12.78 3.59
N GLU A 281 -9.93 13.19 3.22
CA GLU A 281 -8.72 12.36 3.25
C GLU A 281 -8.28 12.01 4.69
N ASN A 282 -8.57 12.89 5.64
CA ASN A 282 -8.25 12.69 7.06
C ASN A 282 -9.07 11.54 7.66
N ILE A 283 -10.38 11.50 7.37
CA ILE A 283 -11.28 10.43 7.81
C ILE A 283 -10.87 9.10 7.15
N CYS A 284 -10.59 9.12 5.84
CA CYS A 284 -10.14 7.94 5.11
C CYS A 284 -8.83 7.38 5.69
N SER A 285 -7.84 8.24 5.95
CA SER A 285 -6.58 7.84 6.56
C SER A 285 -6.76 7.31 7.97
N LYS A 286 -7.55 7.99 8.81
CA LYS A 286 -7.89 7.51 10.15
C LYS A 286 -8.54 6.12 10.12
N PHE A 287 -9.48 5.89 9.20
CA PHE A 287 -10.11 4.59 9.01
C PHE A 287 -9.07 3.52 8.62
N TYR A 288 -8.24 3.78 7.61
CA TYR A 288 -7.19 2.87 7.17
C TYR A 288 -6.22 2.52 8.31
N ASP A 289 -5.75 3.52 9.06
CA ASP A 289 -4.82 3.34 10.17
C ASP A 289 -5.48 2.54 11.32
N THR A 290 -6.77 2.77 11.57
CA THR A 290 -7.53 2.02 12.59
C THR A 290 -7.72 0.55 12.22
N VAL A 291 -8.00 0.25 10.94
CA VAL A 291 -8.14 -1.13 10.45
C VAL A 291 -6.79 -1.86 10.50
N THR A 292 -5.72 -1.24 10.00
CA THR A 292 -4.37 -1.84 9.97
C THR A 292 -3.77 -2.03 11.37
N ALA A 293 -4.17 -1.22 12.36
CA ALA A 293 -3.77 -1.39 13.75
C ALA A 293 -4.40 -2.63 14.43
N GLN A 294 -5.44 -3.24 13.86
CA GLN A 294 -6.12 -4.38 14.49
C GLN A 294 -5.27 -5.65 14.46
N THR A 295 -5.17 -6.34 15.60
CA THR A 295 -4.40 -7.59 15.74
C THR A 295 -4.97 -8.76 14.92
N SER A 296 -6.26 -8.71 14.61
CA SER A 296 -6.98 -9.71 13.80
C SER A 296 -6.60 -9.66 12.32
N VAL A 297 -6.01 -8.56 11.86
CA VAL A 297 -5.73 -8.29 10.45
C VAL A 297 -4.33 -8.78 10.09
N LYS A 298 -4.25 -9.72 9.15
CA LYS A 298 -2.98 -10.22 8.59
C LYS A 298 -2.92 -9.82 7.12
N ILE A 299 -2.20 -8.76 6.83
CA ILE A 299 -2.03 -8.26 5.46
C ILE A 299 -0.74 -8.84 4.89
N ASP A 300 -0.83 -9.44 3.71
CA ASP A 300 0.35 -9.95 3.00
C ASP A 300 1.21 -8.77 2.52
N SER A 301 2.36 -8.57 3.15
CA SER A 301 3.30 -7.47 2.88
C SER A 301 4.28 -7.80 1.76
N THR A 302 3.79 -8.19 0.58
CA THR A 302 4.65 -8.28 -0.61
C THR A 302 5.08 -6.87 -1.05
N THR A 303 6.35 -6.54 -0.86
CA THR A 303 6.99 -5.29 -1.31
C THR A 303 7.04 -5.21 -2.83
N PHE A 304 7.12 -3.98 -3.36
CA PHE A 304 6.96 -3.71 -4.78
C PHE A 304 8.06 -4.28 -5.66
N GLU A 305 9.31 -4.16 -5.21
CA GLU A 305 10.51 -4.62 -5.90
C GLU A 305 10.56 -6.16 -5.98
N ASN A 306 9.99 -6.85 -4.98
CA ASN A 306 9.86 -8.31 -4.99
C ASN A 306 8.94 -8.78 -6.13
N MET A 307 7.90 -8.03 -6.51
CA MET A 307 7.00 -8.44 -7.60
C MET A 307 7.59 -8.18 -8.99
N THR A 308 8.24 -7.04 -9.21
CA THR A 308 8.91 -6.75 -10.49
C THR A 308 10.03 -7.75 -10.75
N LEU A 309 10.87 -8.05 -9.75
CA LEU A 309 11.94 -9.05 -9.88
C LEU A 309 11.37 -10.45 -10.18
N ARG A 310 10.32 -10.85 -9.45
CA ARG A 310 9.60 -12.12 -9.69
C ARG A 310 9.04 -12.22 -11.10
N TRP A 311 8.46 -11.15 -11.62
CA TRP A 311 8.00 -11.08 -13.01
C TRP A 311 9.16 -11.16 -13.99
N GLN A 312 10.25 -10.41 -13.78
CA GLN A 312 11.44 -10.47 -14.64
C GLN A 312 12.04 -11.87 -14.73
N GLN A 313 12.01 -12.61 -13.62
CA GLN A 313 12.48 -13.98 -13.52
C GLN A 313 11.51 -15.04 -14.10
N GLY A 314 10.32 -14.62 -14.54
CA GLY A 314 9.28 -15.52 -15.06
C GLY A 314 8.55 -16.32 -13.99
N THR A 315 8.66 -15.95 -12.70
CA THR A 315 7.92 -16.62 -11.61
C THR A 315 6.46 -16.14 -11.48
N ILE A 316 6.14 -14.99 -12.10
CA ILE A 316 4.80 -14.41 -12.19
C ILE A 316 4.49 -14.20 -13.69
N SER A 317 3.25 -14.48 -14.09
CA SER A 317 2.78 -14.29 -15.46
C SER A 317 2.74 -12.80 -15.84
N ASN A 318 2.70 -12.49 -17.14
CA ASN A 318 2.51 -11.12 -17.59
C ASN A 318 1.15 -10.58 -17.14
N TYR A 319 0.11 -11.41 -17.18
CA TYR A 319 -1.23 -11.04 -16.72
C TYR A 319 -1.27 -10.65 -15.24
N ASP A 320 -0.71 -11.46 -14.34
CA ASP A 320 -0.74 -11.17 -12.91
C ASP A 320 0.08 -9.93 -12.58
N TYR A 321 1.21 -9.74 -13.29
CA TYR A 321 1.99 -8.54 -13.16
C TYR A 321 1.21 -7.30 -13.63
N LEU A 322 0.45 -7.39 -14.72
CA LEU A 322 -0.43 -6.30 -15.17
C LEU A 322 -1.58 -6.03 -14.20
N LEU A 323 -2.20 -7.05 -13.60
CA LEU A 323 -3.19 -6.86 -12.55
C LEU A 323 -2.59 -6.18 -11.33
N TYR A 324 -1.39 -6.61 -10.93
CA TYR A 324 -0.63 -6.01 -9.84
C TYR A 324 -0.30 -4.53 -10.12
N LEU A 325 0.16 -4.19 -11.33
CA LEU A 325 0.43 -2.80 -11.72
C LEU A 325 -0.86 -1.96 -11.77
N ASN A 326 -1.97 -2.51 -12.25
CA ASN A 326 -3.26 -1.83 -12.20
C ASN A 326 -3.68 -1.53 -10.76
N ASP A 327 -3.57 -2.51 -9.87
CA ASP A 327 -3.88 -2.37 -8.46
C ASP A 327 -3.00 -1.31 -7.77
N ARG A 328 -1.68 -1.30 -8.04
CA ARG A 328 -0.75 -0.27 -7.53
C ARG A 328 -0.96 1.08 -8.19
N GLY A 329 -1.38 1.09 -9.45
CA GLY A 329 -1.86 2.24 -10.21
C GLY A 329 -3.20 2.80 -9.70
N GLU A 330 -3.72 2.22 -8.61
CA GLU A 330 -4.94 2.58 -7.91
C GLU A 330 -6.21 2.35 -8.74
N ARG A 331 -6.18 1.36 -9.63
CA ARG A 331 -7.33 0.93 -10.42
C ARG A 331 -8.13 -0.14 -9.68
N SER A 332 -9.44 -0.15 -9.89
CA SER A 332 -10.36 -1.11 -9.24
C SER A 332 -11.49 -1.52 -10.17
N PHE A 333 -11.87 -2.80 -10.10
CA PHE A 333 -13.04 -3.35 -10.77
C PHE A 333 -14.37 -2.72 -10.32
N HIS A 334 -14.39 -2.05 -9.16
CA HIS A 334 -15.59 -1.45 -8.58
C HIS A 334 -15.84 0.00 -9.02
N ASP A 335 -14.84 0.65 -9.63
CA ASP A 335 -14.96 2.01 -10.17
C ASP A 335 -14.72 1.99 -11.68
N CYS A 336 -15.79 2.16 -12.46
CA CYS A 336 -15.74 2.15 -13.92
C CYS A 336 -14.83 3.25 -14.51
N SER A 337 -14.62 4.36 -13.79
CA SER A 337 -13.76 5.45 -14.25
C SER A 337 -12.26 5.15 -14.09
N GLN A 338 -11.95 4.13 -13.27
CA GLN A 338 -10.60 3.66 -12.95
C GLN A 338 -10.48 2.14 -13.14
N TYR A 339 -11.22 1.57 -14.09
CA TYR A 339 -11.21 0.13 -14.34
C TYR A 339 -9.81 -0.35 -14.79
N PRO A 340 -9.35 -1.57 -14.45
CA PRO A 340 -8.07 -2.08 -14.92
C PRO A 340 -7.91 -2.05 -16.45
N VAL A 341 -6.71 -1.75 -16.94
CA VAL A 341 -6.40 -1.67 -18.38
C VAL A 341 -5.31 -2.66 -18.77
N PHE A 342 -5.53 -3.27 -19.94
CA PHE A 342 -4.64 -4.23 -20.58
C PHE A 342 -4.36 -3.80 -22.02
N PRO A 343 -3.17 -4.12 -22.58
CA PRO A 343 -2.85 -3.76 -23.95
C PRO A 343 -3.67 -4.57 -24.96
N TRP A 344 -3.93 -3.99 -26.14
CA TRP A 344 -4.05 -4.81 -27.35
C TRP A 344 -2.72 -5.49 -27.66
N VAL A 345 -2.68 -6.82 -27.68
CA VAL A 345 -1.46 -7.59 -27.97
C VAL A 345 -1.37 -7.98 -29.44
N LEU A 346 -2.46 -8.46 -30.02
CA LEU A 346 -2.49 -8.92 -31.42
C LEU A 346 -2.93 -7.80 -32.35
N ARG A 347 -2.48 -7.89 -33.59
CA ARG A 347 -2.89 -7.05 -34.73
C ARG A 347 -3.72 -7.84 -35.75
N ASN A 348 -3.51 -9.15 -35.83
CA ASN A 348 -4.09 -10.00 -36.86
C ASN A 348 -5.41 -10.62 -36.41
N TYR A 349 -6.52 -10.01 -36.82
CA TYR A 349 -7.88 -10.49 -36.54
C TYR A 349 -8.61 -11.01 -37.79
N THR A 350 -7.97 -11.00 -38.97
CA THR A 350 -8.60 -11.34 -40.26
C THR A 350 -8.15 -12.66 -40.86
N SER A 351 -6.97 -13.17 -40.48
CA SER A 351 -6.45 -14.44 -40.99
C SER A 351 -7.20 -15.65 -40.40
N THR A 352 -7.12 -16.79 -41.08
CA THR A 352 -7.70 -18.06 -40.63
C THR A 352 -6.84 -18.79 -39.61
N ASN A 353 -5.53 -18.54 -39.60
CA ASN A 353 -4.59 -19.16 -38.67
C ASN A 353 -3.78 -18.08 -37.97
N LEU A 354 -3.68 -18.17 -36.65
CA LEU A 354 -2.88 -17.27 -35.83
C LEU A 354 -1.51 -17.91 -35.56
N ASP A 355 -0.44 -17.31 -36.07
CA ASP A 355 0.93 -17.68 -35.75
C ASP A 355 1.51 -16.74 -34.68
N LEU A 356 1.79 -17.28 -33.50
CA LEU A 356 2.37 -16.55 -32.36
C LEU A 356 3.91 -16.50 -32.42
N HIS A 357 4.55 -17.16 -33.38
CA HIS A 357 5.98 -17.05 -33.61
C HIS A 357 6.33 -15.94 -34.61
N ASP A 358 5.35 -15.44 -35.37
CA ASP A 358 5.53 -14.32 -36.28
C ASP A 358 5.40 -12.97 -35.54
N PRO A 359 6.46 -12.15 -35.45
CA PRO A 359 6.39 -10.81 -34.87
C PRO A 359 5.35 -9.90 -35.53
N GLN A 360 4.99 -10.13 -36.80
CA GLN A 360 3.99 -9.30 -37.50
C GLN A 360 2.55 -9.51 -37.01
N SER A 361 2.30 -10.63 -36.31
CA SER A 361 1.01 -10.89 -35.65
C SER A 361 0.76 -9.97 -34.46
N PHE A 362 1.82 -9.39 -33.88
CA PHE A 362 1.76 -8.57 -32.68
C PHE A 362 1.69 -7.07 -32.99
N ARG A 363 1.09 -6.34 -32.05
CA ARG A 363 1.14 -4.88 -32.01
C ARG A 363 2.51 -4.42 -31.51
N ASP A 364 2.95 -3.28 -32.03
CA ASP A 364 4.02 -2.50 -31.43
C ASP A 364 3.58 -1.93 -30.05
N LEU A 365 4.11 -2.53 -28.97
CA LEU A 365 3.80 -2.18 -27.57
C LEU A 365 4.50 -0.89 -27.11
N SER A 366 5.51 -0.42 -27.85
CA SER A 366 6.20 0.84 -27.56
C SER A 366 5.37 2.09 -27.87
N LYS A 367 4.25 1.94 -28.58
CA LYS A 367 3.40 3.02 -29.06
C LYS A 367 1.97 2.94 -28.49
N PRO A 368 1.35 4.08 -28.14
CA PRO A 368 -0.08 4.11 -27.79
C PRO A 368 -0.95 3.78 -29.01
N ILE A 369 -2.21 3.35 -28.79
CA ILE A 369 -3.14 2.96 -29.88
C ILE A 369 -3.20 4.04 -30.94
N GLY A 370 -3.32 5.29 -30.50
CA GLY A 370 -3.44 6.47 -31.35
C GLY A 370 -2.30 6.64 -32.35
N ALA A 371 -1.10 6.16 -32.01
CA ALA A 371 0.14 6.33 -32.78
C ALA A 371 0.48 5.15 -33.70
N ILE A 372 -0.30 4.06 -33.69
CA ILE A 372 -0.03 2.89 -34.54
C ILE A 372 -0.23 3.23 -36.03
N ASN A 373 -1.31 3.94 -36.36
CA ASN A 373 -1.60 4.38 -37.71
C ASN A 373 -0.93 5.74 -37.98
N ILE A 374 0.07 5.74 -38.86
CA ILE A 374 0.91 6.90 -39.18
C ILE A 374 0.08 8.04 -39.79
N GLU A 375 -0.81 7.75 -40.75
CA GLU A 375 -1.64 8.77 -41.40
C GLU A 375 -2.60 9.44 -40.42
N ARG A 376 -3.15 8.65 -39.48
CA ARG A 376 -3.97 9.21 -38.39
C ARG A 376 -3.13 10.07 -37.46
N LEU A 377 -1.96 9.60 -37.07
CA LEU A 377 -1.07 10.31 -36.16
C LEU A 377 -0.65 11.68 -36.72
N GLU A 378 -0.33 11.76 -38.01
CA GLU A 378 -0.01 13.03 -38.68
C GLU A 378 -1.17 14.03 -38.59
N ARG A 379 -2.40 13.60 -38.89
CA ARG A 379 -3.60 14.45 -38.74
C ARG A 379 -3.81 14.92 -37.30
N LEU A 380 -3.55 14.06 -36.31
CA LEU A 380 -3.64 14.42 -34.90
C LEU A 380 -2.56 15.42 -34.47
N LYS A 381 -1.33 15.28 -35.00
CA LYS A 381 -0.23 16.23 -34.76
C LYS A 381 -0.52 17.60 -35.38
N GLU A 382 -1.07 17.65 -36.58
CA GLU A 382 -1.52 18.90 -37.20
C GLU A 382 -2.59 19.59 -36.35
N ARG A 383 -3.57 18.84 -35.85
CA ARG A 383 -4.58 19.36 -34.92
C ARG A 383 -3.94 19.89 -33.64
N TYR A 384 -2.98 19.17 -33.08
CA TYR A 384 -2.28 19.56 -31.86
C TYR A 384 -1.54 20.90 -32.03
N ILE A 385 -0.83 21.08 -33.16
CA ILE A 385 -0.09 22.32 -33.45
C ILE A 385 -1.05 23.51 -33.63
N ASN A 386 -2.16 23.28 -34.34
CA ASN A 386 -3.17 24.30 -34.65
C ASN A 386 -4.14 24.56 -33.49
N MET A 387 -3.99 23.86 -32.36
CA MET A 387 -4.90 23.99 -31.23
C MET A 387 -4.65 25.30 -30.46
N SER A 388 -5.60 26.22 -30.57
CA SER A 388 -5.69 27.45 -29.80
C SER A 388 -6.47 27.20 -28.51
N LEU A 389 -5.76 27.08 -27.39
CA LEU A 389 -6.35 26.91 -26.06
C LEU A 389 -6.09 28.15 -25.20
N PRO A 390 -6.96 28.43 -24.20
CA PRO A 390 -6.64 29.39 -23.14
C PRO A 390 -5.30 29.05 -22.49
N SER A 391 -4.60 30.06 -21.97
CA SER A 391 -3.27 29.92 -21.34
C SER A 391 -3.22 28.84 -20.25
N ASP A 392 -4.36 28.57 -19.61
CA ASP A 392 -4.49 27.62 -18.52
C ASP A 392 -4.66 26.15 -18.95
N HIS A 393 -4.91 25.87 -20.22
CA HIS A 393 -5.16 24.52 -20.73
C HIS A 393 -3.97 23.98 -21.54
N GLN A 394 -3.59 22.74 -21.26
CA GLN A 394 -2.53 22.06 -22.02
C GLN A 394 -3.11 21.44 -23.31
N ARG A 395 -2.32 21.53 -24.39
CA ARG A 395 -2.63 20.86 -25.65
C ARG A 395 -2.56 19.34 -25.47
N PHE A 396 -3.35 18.64 -26.27
CA PHE A 396 -3.45 17.17 -26.22
C PHE A 396 -3.58 16.57 -27.62
N LEU A 397 -3.11 15.34 -27.78
CA LEU A 397 -3.29 14.56 -29.00
C LEU A 397 -4.64 13.84 -29.01
N TYR A 398 -5.05 13.29 -27.87
CA TYR A 398 -6.26 12.48 -27.74
C TYR A 398 -7.31 13.15 -26.83
N GLY A 399 -8.49 13.43 -27.38
CA GLY A 399 -9.60 14.01 -26.62
C GLY A 399 -10.37 12.98 -25.78
N SER A 400 -10.29 11.71 -26.16
CA SER A 400 -10.84 10.58 -25.43
C SER A 400 -9.73 9.82 -24.74
N PHE A 401 -10.04 9.24 -23.58
CA PHE A 401 -9.10 8.47 -22.78
C PHE A 401 -9.28 6.97 -23.06
N TYR A 402 -8.19 6.20 -23.09
CA TYR A 402 -8.19 4.78 -23.46
C TYR A 402 -9.02 3.88 -22.53
N SER A 403 -9.45 4.38 -21.38
CA SER A 403 -10.20 3.66 -20.36
C SER A 403 -11.22 4.54 -19.68
N ASN A 404 -12.46 4.44 -20.11
CA ASN A 404 -13.58 5.17 -19.54
C ASN A 404 -14.80 4.24 -19.37
N PRO A 405 -15.81 4.63 -18.55
CA PRO A 405 -16.99 3.79 -18.33
C PRO A 405 -17.75 3.45 -19.61
N GLY A 406 -17.77 4.33 -20.60
CA GLY A 406 -18.40 4.06 -21.89
C GLY A 406 -17.76 2.88 -22.61
N PHE A 407 -16.43 2.80 -22.61
CA PHE A 407 -15.68 1.68 -23.20
C PHE A 407 -15.84 0.39 -22.39
N LEU A 408 -15.91 0.49 -21.06
CA LEU A 408 -16.21 -0.67 -20.21
C LEU A 408 -17.58 -1.25 -20.53
N VAL A 409 -18.61 -0.40 -20.60
CA VAL A 409 -19.98 -0.79 -20.95
C VAL A 409 -20.05 -1.33 -22.38
N TYR A 410 -19.29 -0.75 -23.32
CA TYR A 410 -19.19 -1.23 -24.70
C TYR A 410 -18.75 -2.70 -24.75
N PHE A 411 -17.69 -3.07 -24.01
CA PHE A 411 -17.21 -4.46 -24.00
C PHE A 411 -18.10 -5.40 -23.18
N LEU A 412 -18.60 -4.95 -22.02
CA LEU A 412 -19.30 -5.82 -21.05
C LEU A 412 -20.83 -5.80 -21.19
N CYS A 413 -21.40 -5.18 -22.23
CA CYS A 413 -22.85 -5.02 -22.35
C CYS A 413 -23.64 -6.33 -22.33
N ARG A 414 -23.02 -7.47 -22.70
CA ARG A 414 -23.67 -8.79 -22.76
C ARG A 414 -23.69 -9.51 -21.42
N ILE A 415 -22.65 -9.35 -20.59
CA ILE A 415 -22.59 -9.95 -19.25
C ILE A 415 -23.19 -9.03 -18.18
N HIS A 416 -23.09 -7.71 -18.39
CA HIS A 416 -23.63 -6.67 -17.52
C HIS A 416 -24.51 -5.66 -18.29
N PRO A 417 -25.63 -6.11 -18.89
CA PRO A 417 -26.54 -5.25 -19.66
C PRO A 417 -27.15 -4.12 -18.83
N GLN A 418 -27.31 -4.34 -17.52
CA GLN A 418 -27.76 -3.33 -16.56
C GLN A 418 -26.84 -2.11 -16.47
N PHE A 419 -25.54 -2.24 -16.78
CA PHE A 419 -24.63 -1.08 -16.80
C PHE A 419 -24.95 -0.17 -17.99
N SER A 420 -25.24 -0.76 -19.17
CA SER A 420 -25.69 -0.01 -20.34
C SER A 420 -27.01 0.71 -20.07
N LEU A 421 -27.98 0.01 -19.48
CA LEU A 421 -29.28 0.61 -19.15
C LEU A 421 -29.14 1.73 -18.10
N CYS A 422 -28.26 1.58 -17.12
CA CYS A 422 -28.02 2.62 -16.10
C CYS A 422 -27.34 3.86 -16.70
N LEU A 423 -26.34 3.67 -17.56
CA LEU A 423 -25.58 4.75 -18.18
C LEU A 423 -26.39 5.51 -19.24
N ASN A 424 -27.23 4.81 -20.01
CA ASN A 424 -28.00 5.36 -21.13
C ASN A 424 -29.50 5.54 -20.81
N ASP A 425 -29.83 5.83 -19.54
CA ASP A 425 -31.19 6.13 -19.08
C ASP A 425 -32.29 5.14 -19.54
N GLY A 426 -31.96 3.85 -19.47
CA GLY A 426 -32.88 2.75 -19.77
C GLY A 426 -32.84 2.25 -21.21
N ARG A 427 -31.90 2.69 -22.03
CA ARG A 427 -31.77 2.24 -23.43
C ARG A 427 -30.44 1.54 -23.66
N PHE A 428 -30.39 0.69 -24.68
CA PHE A 428 -29.10 0.28 -25.24
C PHE A 428 -28.61 1.36 -26.22
N ASP A 429 -27.30 1.37 -26.46
CA ASP A 429 -26.73 2.27 -27.47
C ASP A 429 -27.20 1.86 -28.88
N HIS A 430 -26.98 2.73 -29.87
CA HIS A 430 -27.33 2.45 -31.26
C HIS A 430 -26.64 1.16 -31.74
N PRO A 431 -27.32 0.26 -32.47
CA PRO A 431 -26.77 -1.03 -32.89
C PRO A 431 -25.38 -0.93 -33.57
N ASP A 432 -25.18 0.08 -34.40
CA ASP A 432 -23.89 0.34 -35.08
C ASP A 432 -22.74 0.77 -34.18
N ARG A 433 -23.04 1.24 -32.96
CA ARG A 433 -22.04 1.64 -31.97
C ARG A 433 -21.80 0.56 -30.91
N LEU A 434 -22.59 -0.52 -30.92
CA LEU A 434 -22.39 -1.64 -30.00
C LEU A 434 -21.19 -2.48 -30.40
N PHE A 435 -20.61 -3.16 -29.42
CA PHE A 435 -19.53 -4.10 -29.65
C PHE A 435 -20.06 -5.30 -30.42
N HIS A 436 -19.84 -5.36 -31.72
CA HIS A 436 -20.38 -6.43 -32.57
C HIS A 436 -19.30 -7.34 -33.15
N SER A 437 -18.12 -6.82 -33.48
CA SER A 437 -17.07 -7.56 -34.17
C SER A 437 -15.69 -7.09 -33.72
N LEU A 438 -14.83 -8.03 -33.37
CA LEU A 438 -13.44 -7.72 -32.99
C LEU A 438 -12.65 -7.10 -34.13
N ILE A 439 -12.91 -7.54 -35.36
CA ILE A 439 -12.27 -7.02 -36.56
C ILE A 439 -12.63 -5.55 -36.77
N ASP A 440 -13.92 -5.21 -36.61
CA ASP A 440 -14.39 -3.84 -36.80
C ASP A 440 -13.91 -2.95 -35.65
N THR A 441 -13.90 -3.46 -34.41
CA THR A 441 -13.32 -2.73 -33.27
C THR A 441 -11.84 -2.43 -33.49
N TRP A 442 -11.04 -3.41 -33.93
CA TRP A 442 -9.62 -3.21 -34.23
C TRP A 442 -9.40 -2.18 -35.35
N LYS A 443 -10.21 -2.23 -36.43
CA LYS A 443 -10.15 -1.21 -37.49
C LYS A 443 -10.53 0.18 -36.95
N SER A 444 -11.57 0.27 -36.12
CA SER A 444 -12.05 1.52 -35.54
C SER A 444 -10.97 2.19 -34.68
N VAL A 445 -10.30 1.43 -33.80
CA VAL A 445 -9.21 1.97 -32.96
C VAL A 445 -7.96 2.37 -33.75
N LEU A 446 -7.86 2.03 -35.04
CA LEU A 446 -6.77 2.45 -35.93
C LEU A 446 -7.13 3.63 -36.84
N THR A 447 -8.41 3.81 -37.18
CA THR A 447 -8.85 4.81 -38.17
C THR A 447 -9.55 6.01 -37.55
N SER A 448 -10.37 5.80 -36.51
CA SER A 448 -11.14 6.87 -35.89
C SER A 448 -10.26 7.76 -35.00
N ASP A 449 -10.49 9.07 -35.06
CA ASP A 449 -9.70 10.07 -34.33
C ASP A 449 -10.07 10.15 -32.83
N SER A 450 -11.28 9.68 -32.47
CA SER A 450 -11.76 9.63 -31.08
C SER A 450 -11.61 8.26 -30.43
N ASP A 451 -11.29 7.23 -31.21
CA ASP A 451 -11.27 5.85 -30.73
C ASP A 451 -9.86 5.39 -30.39
N VAL A 452 -9.53 5.44 -29.10
CA VAL A 452 -8.20 5.07 -28.57
C VAL A 452 -8.29 4.03 -27.46
N LYS A 453 -9.36 3.22 -27.41
CA LYS A 453 -9.58 2.24 -26.32
C LYS A 453 -8.49 1.17 -26.29
N GLU A 454 -7.96 0.92 -25.09
CA GLU A 454 -7.22 -0.30 -24.78
C GLU A 454 -8.17 -1.39 -24.28
N LEU A 455 -7.66 -2.60 -24.01
CA LEU A 455 -8.46 -3.76 -23.62
C LEU A 455 -8.68 -3.85 -22.10
N LEU A 456 -9.59 -4.74 -21.73
CA LEU A 456 -9.89 -5.11 -20.35
C LEU A 456 -9.20 -6.44 -19.96
N PRO A 457 -8.99 -6.72 -18.66
CA PRO A 457 -8.46 -8.00 -18.21
C PRO A 457 -9.25 -9.22 -18.70
N GLU A 458 -10.56 -9.09 -18.89
CA GLU A 458 -11.48 -10.16 -19.33
C GLU A 458 -11.07 -10.78 -20.67
N PHE A 459 -10.37 -10.04 -21.53
CA PHE A 459 -9.83 -10.55 -22.79
C PHE A 459 -8.71 -11.59 -22.61
N TYR A 460 -8.19 -11.73 -21.39
CA TYR A 460 -7.04 -12.59 -21.04
C TYR A 460 -7.32 -13.51 -19.84
N MET A 461 -8.55 -13.50 -19.32
CA MET A 461 -9.00 -14.34 -18.21
C MET A 461 -9.33 -15.75 -18.69
N SER A 462 -8.32 -16.63 -18.76
CA SER A 462 -8.53 -18.04 -19.10
C SER A 462 -8.39 -18.93 -17.87
N SER A 463 -9.40 -19.77 -17.63
CA SER A 463 -9.44 -20.76 -16.54
C SER A 463 -8.39 -21.87 -16.66
N GLU A 464 -7.72 -22.02 -17.81
CA GLU A 464 -6.68 -23.03 -18.02
C GLU A 464 -5.32 -22.63 -17.43
N PHE A 465 -5.09 -21.36 -17.13
CA PHE A 465 -3.85 -20.84 -16.56
C PHE A 465 -4.01 -20.69 -15.05
N LYS A 466 -3.45 -21.63 -14.29
CA LYS A 466 -3.40 -21.60 -12.83
C LYS A 466 -2.12 -20.90 -12.36
N ASP A 467 -2.13 -19.58 -12.34
CA ASP A 467 -0.98 -18.82 -11.84
C ASP A 467 -1.21 -18.45 -10.36
N ILE A 468 -0.33 -18.96 -9.47
CA ILE A 468 -0.17 -18.70 -8.00
C ILE A 468 -1.47 -18.68 -7.17
N GLU A 469 -1.78 -19.76 -6.43
CA GLU A 469 -2.68 -19.88 -5.23
C GLU A 469 -4.02 -19.10 -5.21
N ASP A 470 -4.40 -18.40 -6.27
CA ASP A 470 -5.77 -18.04 -6.58
C ASP A 470 -6.36 -19.33 -7.16
N ASP A 471 -6.67 -20.25 -6.26
CA ASP A 471 -7.45 -21.46 -6.50
C ASP A 471 -8.86 -21.10 -7.01
N ASP A 472 -9.06 -20.10 -7.87
CA ASP A 472 -10.32 -19.67 -8.51
C ASP A 472 -10.93 -20.76 -9.42
N ASP A 473 -11.17 -21.94 -8.85
CA ASP A 473 -12.11 -22.96 -9.31
C ASP A 473 -13.53 -22.49 -8.93
N ASP A 474 -13.95 -21.34 -9.48
CA ASP A 474 -15.37 -21.15 -9.77
C ASP A 474 -15.65 -22.19 -10.86
N GLY A 475 -16.09 -23.39 -10.49
CA GLY A 475 -16.47 -24.48 -11.40
C GLY A 475 -17.63 -24.16 -12.37
N ASP A 476 -17.97 -22.87 -12.53
CA ASP A 476 -19.02 -22.31 -13.38
C ASP A 476 -18.57 -21.07 -14.19
N ARG A 477 -17.32 -20.56 -14.07
CA ARG A 477 -16.85 -19.46 -14.93
C ARG A 477 -16.53 -19.99 -16.32
N GLN A 478 -17.38 -19.69 -17.29
CA GLN A 478 -17.09 -19.94 -18.70
C GLN A 478 -16.23 -18.79 -19.27
N ASP A 479 -15.01 -19.11 -19.68
CA ASP A 479 -14.12 -18.17 -20.38
C ASP A 479 -14.87 -17.50 -21.55
N GLY A 480 -14.77 -16.17 -21.67
CA GLY A 480 -15.34 -15.41 -22.79
C GLY A 480 -16.86 -15.19 -22.73
N GLU A 481 -17.51 -15.34 -21.57
CA GLU A 481 -18.94 -15.10 -21.40
C GLU A 481 -19.44 -13.74 -21.91
N PHE A 482 -18.64 -12.68 -21.74
CA PHE A 482 -18.97 -11.34 -22.18
C PHE A 482 -19.08 -11.18 -23.71
N LEU A 483 -18.63 -12.18 -24.48
CA LEU A 483 -18.74 -12.22 -25.94
C LEU A 483 -20.06 -12.86 -26.42
N MET A 484 -20.80 -13.52 -25.52
CA MET A 484 -22.03 -14.24 -25.84
C MET A 484 -23.26 -13.54 -25.28
N ASN A 485 -24.32 -13.47 -26.06
CA ASN A 485 -25.63 -12.98 -25.63
C ASN A 485 -26.44 -14.09 -24.93
N LYS A 486 -25.96 -14.55 -23.76
CA LYS A 486 -26.63 -15.60 -22.98
C LYS A 486 -28.06 -15.23 -22.54
N PHE A 487 -28.32 -13.94 -22.37
CA PHE A 487 -29.62 -13.43 -21.96
C PHE A 487 -30.64 -13.32 -23.11
N GLY A 488 -30.22 -13.53 -24.37
CA GLY A 488 -31.09 -13.40 -25.53
C GLY A 488 -31.65 -11.98 -25.70
N ILE A 489 -30.86 -10.96 -25.39
CA ILE A 489 -31.24 -9.56 -25.46
C ILE A 489 -31.34 -9.12 -26.92
N ASP A 490 -32.39 -8.40 -27.28
CA ASP A 490 -32.49 -7.74 -28.57
C ASP A 490 -31.69 -6.43 -28.56
N PHE A 491 -30.50 -6.47 -29.18
CA PHE A 491 -29.64 -5.30 -29.36
C PHE A 491 -29.96 -4.50 -30.63
N GLY A 492 -30.98 -4.90 -31.39
CA GLY A 492 -31.39 -4.28 -32.63
C GLY A 492 -30.56 -4.69 -33.85
N ILE A 493 -30.82 -4.03 -34.96
CA ILE A 493 -30.25 -4.33 -36.28
C ILE A 493 -29.42 -3.13 -36.73
N ARG A 494 -28.23 -3.41 -37.25
CA ARG A 494 -27.30 -2.43 -37.81
C ARG A 494 -27.78 -1.87 -39.14
N HIS A 495 -27.13 -0.81 -39.63
CA HIS A 495 -27.42 -0.22 -40.94
C HIS A 495 -27.16 -1.17 -42.13
N ASP A 496 -26.37 -2.21 -41.94
CA ASP A 496 -26.06 -3.26 -42.92
C ASP A 496 -27.01 -4.46 -42.84
N ASP A 497 -28.16 -4.29 -42.17
CA ASP A 497 -29.19 -5.30 -41.91
C ASP A 497 -28.70 -6.52 -41.11
N VAL A 498 -27.54 -6.42 -40.45
CA VAL A 498 -27.01 -7.47 -39.57
C VAL A 498 -27.53 -7.27 -38.14
N PRO A 499 -28.20 -8.27 -37.53
CA PRO A 499 -28.60 -8.19 -36.14
C PRO A 499 -27.40 -8.25 -35.20
N VAL A 500 -27.43 -7.45 -34.13
CA VAL A 500 -26.39 -7.50 -33.09
C VAL A 500 -26.74 -8.61 -32.09
N ASN A 501 -25.88 -9.63 -32.01
CA ASN A 501 -26.07 -10.76 -31.09
C ASN A 501 -24.73 -11.12 -30.42
N ASP A 502 -24.25 -12.37 -30.56
CA ASP A 502 -22.90 -12.75 -30.17
C ASP A 502 -21.85 -11.93 -30.93
N VAL A 503 -20.70 -11.69 -30.30
CA VAL A 503 -19.61 -10.96 -30.93
C VAL A 503 -18.99 -11.82 -32.03
N ILE A 504 -18.82 -11.25 -33.22
CA ILE A 504 -18.12 -11.88 -34.32
C ILE A 504 -16.63 -11.99 -33.96
N LEU A 505 -16.19 -13.24 -33.82
CA LEU A 505 -14.82 -13.59 -33.51
C LEU A 505 -13.93 -13.61 -34.77
N PRO A 506 -12.61 -13.47 -34.62
CA PRO A 506 -11.66 -13.69 -35.70
C PRO A 506 -11.77 -15.11 -36.28
N PRO A 507 -11.50 -15.32 -37.58
CA PRO A 507 -11.63 -16.64 -38.21
C PRO A 507 -10.74 -17.74 -37.61
N TRP A 508 -9.66 -17.36 -36.92
CA TRP A 508 -8.77 -18.28 -36.23
C TRP A 508 -9.29 -18.76 -34.86
N ALA A 509 -10.38 -18.19 -34.34
CA ALA A 509 -11.00 -18.61 -33.09
C ALA A 509 -12.26 -19.43 -33.37
N GLU A 510 -12.35 -20.63 -32.79
CA GLU A 510 -13.50 -21.51 -32.98
C GLU A 510 -14.70 -21.07 -32.14
N ASP A 511 -14.43 -20.67 -30.89
CA ASP A 511 -15.43 -20.23 -29.93
C ASP A 511 -14.84 -19.16 -28.97
N PRO A 512 -15.67 -18.52 -28.13
CA PRO A 512 -15.21 -17.50 -27.19
C PRO A 512 -14.13 -17.99 -26.22
N ARG A 513 -14.14 -19.26 -25.81
CA ARG A 513 -13.16 -19.83 -24.88
C ARG A 513 -11.81 -20.01 -25.58
N ASP A 514 -11.81 -20.57 -26.78
CA ASP A 514 -10.63 -20.71 -27.63
C ASP A 514 -10.03 -19.33 -27.97
N PHE A 515 -10.87 -18.32 -28.22
CA PHE A 515 -10.43 -16.94 -28.39
C PHE A 515 -9.67 -16.42 -27.16
N ILE A 516 -10.25 -16.50 -25.96
CA ILE A 516 -9.63 -16.02 -24.72
C ILE A 516 -8.33 -16.79 -24.41
N LYS A 517 -8.33 -18.11 -24.64
CA LYS A 517 -7.13 -18.93 -24.51
C LYS A 517 -6.00 -18.47 -25.43
N LYS A 518 -6.28 -18.24 -26.72
CA LYS A 518 -5.29 -17.77 -27.69
C LYS A 518 -4.82 -16.34 -27.38
N MET A 519 -5.71 -15.47 -26.89
CA MET A 519 -5.33 -14.14 -26.40
C MET A 519 -4.41 -14.22 -25.19
N ARG A 520 -4.70 -15.09 -24.21
CA ARG A 520 -3.83 -15.33 -23.05
C ARG A 520 -2.48 -15.90 -23.47
N LEU A 521 -2.44 -16.87 -24.38
CA LEU A 521 -1.19 -17.39 -24.96
C LEU A 521 -0.38 -16.29 -25.67
N ALA A 522 -1.05 -15.38 -26.39
CA ALA A 522 -0.38 -14.25 -27.02
C ALA A 522 0.23 -13.29 -25.98
N LEU A 523 -0.49 -12.97 -24.90
CA LEU A 523 -0.01 -12.12 -23.81
C LEU A 523 1.21 -12.73 -23.10
N GLU A 524 1.23 -14.05 -22.92
CA GLU A 524 2.33 -14.78 -22.27
C GLU A 524 3.46 -15.18 -23.25
N SER A 525 3.34 -14.84 -24.55
CA SER A 525 4.36 -15.15 -25.55
C SER A 525 5.71 -14.48 -25.27
N ASP A 526 6.78 -15.04 -25.83
CA ASP A 526 8.13 -14.49 -25.70
C ASP A 526 8.23 -13.06 -26.25
N TYR A 527 7.55 -12.78 -27.36
CA TYR A 527 7.53 -11.45 -27.98
C TYR A 527 6.95 -10.42 -27.01
N VAL A 528 5.77 -10.68 -26.45
CA VAL A 528 5.14 -9.75 -25.49
C VAL A 528 5.97 -9.64 -24.22
N SER A 529 6.47 -10.76 -23.68
CA SER A 529 7.33 -10.77 -22.51
C SER A 529 8.55 -9.82 -22.66
N GLN A 530 9.17 -9.80 -23.84
CA GLN A 530 10.31 -8.92 -24.11
C GLN A 530 9.91 -7.44 -24.25
N HIS A 531 8.73 -7.13 -24.78
CA HIS A 531 8.32 -5.76 -25.11
C HIS A 531 7.29 -5.12 -24.15
N LEU A 532 6.70 -5.88 -23.23
CA LEU A 532 5.62 -5.40 -22.36
C LEU A 532 6.03 -4.22 -21.46
N HIS A 533 7.31 -4.17 -21.06
CA HIS A 533 7.87 -3.07 -20.28
C HIS A 533 7.72 -1.71 -20.97
N GLU A 534 7.75 -1.67 -22.31
CA GLU A 534 7.59 -0.45 -23.10
C GLU A 534 6.14 0.08 -23.04
N TRP A 535 5.16 -0.82 -23.03
CA TRP A 535 3.76 -0.44 -22.83
C TRP A 535 3.49 0.00 -21.39
N ILE A 536 4.13 -0.67 -20.41
CA ILE A 536 4.08 -0.25 -19.01
C ILE A 536 4.63 1.18 -18.87
N ASP A 537 5.69 1.54 -19.61
CA ASP A 537 6.23 2.90 -19.59
C ASP A 537 5.24 3.97 -20.07
N LEU A 538 4.37 3.64 -21.04
CA LEU A 538 3.31 4.53 -21.53
C LEU A 538 2.18 4.72 -20.51
N ILE A 539 1.78 3.64 -19.83
CA ILE A 539 0.57 3.64 -18.99
C ILE A 539 0.87 3.95 -17.53
N PHE A 540 1.94 3.40 -16.96
CA PHE A 540 2.31 3.53 -15.55
C PHE A 540 3.69 4.15 -15.34
N GLY A 541 4.53 4.22 -16.37
CA GLY A 541 5.93 4.65 -16.23
C GLY A 541 6.19 6.08 -16.70
N TYR A 542 7.44 6.30 -17.09
CA TYR A 542 7.98 7.65 -17.28
C TYR A 542 7.43 8.37 -18.53
N LYS A 543 6.88 7.62 -19.50
CA LYS A 543 6.24 8.16 -20.73
C LYS A 543 4.74 8.48 -20.55
N GLN A 544 4.22 8.42 -19.33
CA GLN A 544 2.83 8.79 -19.04
C GLN A 544 2.61 10.30 -19.10
N ARG A 545 3.60 11.12 -18.73
CA ARG A 545 3.47 12.59 -18.57
C ARG A 545 4.74 13.32 -19.02
N GLY A 546 4.63 14.64 -19.18
CA GLY A 546 5.76 15.52 -19.48
C GLY A 546 6.28 15.41 -20.91
N GLU A 547 7.54 15.79 -21.11
CA GLU A 547 8.16 15.82 -22.44
C GLU A 547 8.30 14.41 -23.04
N GLU A 548 8.53 13.40 -22.20
CA GLU A 548 8.64 12.00 -22.63
C GLU A 548 7.31 11.48 -23.21
N ALA A 549 6.18 11.90 -22.63
CA ALA A 549 4.86 11.60 -23.18
C ALA A 549 4.62 12.34 -24.50
N HIS A 550 5.12 13.57 -24.65
CA HIS A 550 5.05 14.31 -25.91
C HIS A 550 5.87 13.61 -27.01
N GLN A 551 7.09 13.17 -26.70
CA GLN A 551 7.95 12.43 -27.64
C GLN A 551 7.36 11.06 -28.01
N ALA A 552 6.69 10.40 -27.08
CA ALA A 552 6.02 9.12 -27.29
C ALA A 552 4.60 9.24 -27.89
N ASP A 553 4.16 10.44 -28.25
CA ASP A 553 2.82 10.74 -28.78
C ASP A 553 1.68 10.30 -27.84
N ASN A 554 1.90 10.32 -26.52
CA ASN A 554 1.03 9.76 -25.49
C ASN A 554 0.31 10.85 -24.66
N LEU A 555 -0.26 11.87 -25.31
CA LEU A 555 -0.88 13.03 -24.64
C LEU A 555 -2.41 13.01 -24.70
N PHE A 556 -3.05 12.79 -23.55
CA PHE A 556 -4.51 12.85 -23.38
C PHE A 556 -5.00 14.23 -22.92
N HIS A 557 -6.32 14.43 -22.96
CA HIS A 557 -6.97 15.64 -22.46
C HIS A 557 -6.57 15.94 -21.01
N TYR A 558 -6.20 17.19 -20.70
CA TYR A 558 -5.58 17.56 -19.42
C TYR A 558 -6.39 17.16 -18.17
N LEU A 559 -7.73 17.20 -18.23
CA LEU A 559 -8.60 16.79 -17.10
C LEU A 559 -8.52 15.30 -16.75
N THR A 560 -8.07 14.44 -17.67
CA THR A 560 -7.84 13.01 -17.38
C THR A 560 -6.67 12.79 -16.44
N TYR A 561 -5.82 13.80 -16.23
CA TYR A 561 -4.66 13.76 -15.36
C TYR A 561 -4.91 14.34 -13.97
N GLY A 562 -6.06 14.98 -13.74
CA GLY A 562 -6.43 15.69 -12.52
C GLY A 562 -6.98 17.11 -12.77
N VAL A 563 -7.57 17.71 -11.73
CA VAL A 563 -7.98 19.12 -11.73
C VAL A 563 -6.79 19.98 -11.25
N PRO A 564 -6.44 21.08 -11.93
CA PRO A 564 -5.38 21.97 -11.47
C PRO A 564 -5.70 22.58 -10.09
N GLU A 565 -4.71 22.62 -9.17
CA GLU A 565 -4.88 23.06 -7.76
C GLU A 565 -5.52 24.44 -7.60
N LYS A 566 -5.30 25.33 -8.55
CA LYS A 566 -5.86 26.69 -8.61
C LYS A 566 -7.40 26.75 -8.68
N HIS A 567 -8.08 25.65 -9.02
CA HIS A 567 -9.55 25.56 -9.06
C HIS A 567 -10.15 24.82 -7.84
N LEU A 568 -9.36 24.52 -6.79
CA LEU A 568 -9.83 23.81 -5.58
C LEU A 568 -10.18 24.73 -4.38
N SER A 569 -10.06 26.06 -4.50
CA SER A 569 -10.23 27.01 -3.38
C SER A 569 -11.51 27.85 -3.50
N THR A 570 -12.63 27.43 -2.91
CA THR A 570 -13.98 27.94 -3.21
C THR A 570 -14.32 29.39 -2.79
N PRO A 571 -14.83 30.20 -3.74
CA PRO A 571 -16.10 30.94 -3.67
C PRO A 571 -17.25 30.20 -4.42
N ILE A 572 -18.49 30.70 -4.31
CA ILE A 572 -19.72 30.03 -4.79
C ILE A 572 -19.77 29.85 -6.32
N ASP A 573 -19.20 30.76 -7.11
CA ASP A 573 -19.18 30.67 -8.58
C ASP A 573 -18.29 29.51 -9.10
N GLU A 574 -17.34 29.04 -8.28
CA GLU A 574 -16.41 27.95 -8.64
C GLU A 574 -16.98 26.54 -8.36
N TYR A 575 -18.07 26.40 -7.59
CA TYR A 575 -18.68 25.08 -7.36
C TYR A 575 -19.27 24.49 -8.64
N ASN A 576 -19.85 25.33 -9.52
CA ASN A 576 -20.34 24.89 -10.82
C ASN A 576 -19.21 24.32 -11.68
N GLU A 577 -18.05 24.97 -11.64
CA GLU A 577 -16.86 24.54 -12.35
C GLU A 577 -16.36 23.21 -11.79
N GLN A 578 -16.24 23.10 -10.46
CA GLN A 578 -15.85 21.88 -9.76
C GLN A 578 -16.77 20.70 -10.09
N LEU A 579 -18.09 20.91 -10.04
CA LEU A 579 -19.08 19.87 -10.38
C LEU A 579 -18.94 19.42 -11.83
N SER A 580 -18.65 20.35 -12.76
CA SER A 580 -18.45 20.03 -14.16
C SER A 580 -17.18 19.18 -14.36
N PHE A 581 -16.09 19.53 -13.68
CA PHE A 581 -14.87 18.71 -13.68
C PHE A 581 -15.11 17.33 -13.08
N GLU A 582 -15.76 17.23 -11.92
CA GLU A 582 -16.06 15.94 -11.29
C GLU A 582 -16.92 15.03 -12.19
N THR A 583 -17.90 15.61 -12.89
CA THR A 583 -18.74 14.89 -13.85
C THR A 583 -17.91 14.40 -15.04
N GLN A 584 -17.08 15.29 -15.60
CA GLN A 584 -16.21 14.92 -16.72
C GLN A 584 -15.20 13.82 -16.34
N ILE A 585 -14.65 13.86 -15.12
CA ILE A 585 -13.74 12.83 -14.61
C ILE A 585 -14.44 11.47 -14.52
N LEU A 586 -15.67 11.44 -14.01
CA LEU A 586 -16.44 10.20 -13.89
C LEU A 586 -16.83 9.64 -15.26
N GLU A 587 -17.16 10.48 -16.23
CA GLU A 587 -17.62 10.05 -17.56
C GLU A 587 -16.48 9.70 -18.53
N PHE A 588 -15.37 10.45 -18.48
CA PHE A 588 -14.27 10.31 -19.45
C PHE A 588 -13.06 9.55 -18.90
N GLY A 589 -13.10 9.10 -17.64
CA GLY A 589 -12.10 8.22 -17.05
C GLY A 589 -10.85 8.94 -16.53
N GLN A 590 -10.02 8.18 -15.82
CA GLN A 590 -8.89 8.70 -15.04
C GLN A 590 -7.58 7.98 -15.38
N VAL A 591 -6.53 8.77 -15.59
CA VAL A 591 -5.17 8.26 -15.79
C VAL A 591 -4.68 7.52 -14.53
N PRO A 592 -4.14 6.30 -14.65
CA PRO A 592 -3.56 5.57 -13.53
C PRO A 592 -2.48 6.38 -12.79
N LYS A 593 -2.21 6.03 -11.54
CA LYS A 593 -1.08 6.64 -10.83
C LYS A 593 0.22 6.27 -11.53
N GLN A 594 1.08 7.26 -11.75
CA GLN A 594 2.43 7.02 -12.26
C GLN A 594 3.23 6.28 -11.19
N LEU A 595 3.71 5.09 -11.51
CA LEU A 595 4.45 4.21 -10.62
C LEU A 595 5.96 4.34 -10.82
N PHE A 596 6.40 4.59 -12.05
CA PHE A 596 7.82 4.62 -12.41
C PHE A 596 8.19 5.95 -13.08
N PHE A 597 9.36 6.46 -12.71
CA PHE A 597 9.93 7.70 -13.27
C PHE A 597 11.18 7.42 -14.13
N LYS A 598 11.59 6.16 -14.23
CA LYS A 598 12.66 5.66 -15.09
C LYS A 598 12.09 4.57 -16.01
N PRO A 599 12.78 4.21 -17.11
CA PRO A 599 12.37 3.11 -17.96
C PRO A 599 12.15 1.82 -17.17
N HIS A 600 11.02 1.16 -17.42
CA HIS A 600 10.65 -0.07 -16.76
C HIS A 600 11.61 -1.20 -17.17
N PRO A 601 12.10 -2.02 -16.23
CA PRO A 601 13.02 -3.10 -16.57
C PRO A 601 12.34 -4.17 -17.45
N ARG A 602 13.07 -4.77 -18.38
CA ARG A 602 12.57 -5.84 -19.26
C ARG A 602 12.49 -7.19 -18.56
N LYS A 603 11.59 -8.07 -19.01
CA LYS A 603 11.55 -9.48 -18.58
C LYS A 603 12.74 -10.23 -19.20
N LEU A 604 13.38 -11.11 -18.43
CA LEU A 604 14.52 -11.88 -18.90
C LEU A 604 14.04 -13.04 -19.79
N THR A 605 14.76 -13.31 -20.87
CA THR A 605 14.50 -14.47 -21.74
C THR A 605 14.94 -15.78 -21.07
N GLU A 606 14.44 -16.92 -21.54
CA GLU A 606 14.86 -18.22 -20.98
C GLU A 606 16.38 -18.48 -21.06
N GLN A 607 17.04 -17.96 -22.10
CA GLN A 607 18.49 -18.10 -22.27
C GLN A 607 19.22 -17.22 -21.26
N GLU A 608 18.82 -15.96 -21.11
CA GLU A 608 19.34 -15.05 -20.10
C GLU A 608 19.04 -15.54 -18.68
N LEU A 609 17.92 -16.22 -18.43
CA LEU A 609 17.61 -16.83 -17.13
C LEU A 609 18.49 -18.04 -16.84
N LYS A 610 18.86 -18.82 -17.85
CA LYS A 610 19.82 -19.92 -17.71
C LYS A 610 21.22 -19.37 -17.47
N GLU A 611 21.60 -18.30 -18.16
CA GLU A 611 22.86 -17.57 -17.93
C GLU A 611 22.87 -16.91 -16.55
N HIS A 612 21.82 -16.19 -16.15
CA HIS A 612 21.68 -15.61 -14.81
C HIS A 612 21.67 -16.66 -13.70
N LYS A 613 21.06 -17.84 -13.89
CA LYS A 613 21.10 -18.93 -12.90
C LYS A 613 22.46 -19.63 -12.89
N HIS A 614 23.16 -19.69 -14.03
CA HIS A 614 24.51 -20.25 -14.11
C HIS A 614 25.53 -19.27 -13.53
N GLU A 615 25.33 -17.97 -13.74
CA GLU A 615 26.02 -16.85 -13.13
C GLU A 615 25.65 -16.74 -11.65
N GLU A 616 24.43 -16.94 -11.16
CA GLU A 616 24.06 -16.98 -9.73
C GLU A 616 24.68 -18.19 -9.00
N LYS A 617 24.78 -19.34 -9.68
CA LYS A 617 25.52 -20.50 -9.17
C LYS A 617 27.04 -20.31 -9.22
N MET A 618 27.54 -19.60 -10.21
CA MET A 618 28.96 -19.22 -10.32
C MET A 618 29.30 -18.02 -9.44
N THR A 619 28.38 -17.12 -9.13
CA THR A 619 28.56 -15.89 -8.31
C THR A 619 28.25 -16.14 -6.85
N SER A 620 27.51 -17.18 -6.47
CA SER A 620 27.54 -17.68 -5.09
C SER A 620 28.91 -18.29 -4.73
N THR A 621 29.65 -18.82 -5.71
CA THR A 621 31.06 -19.22 -5.56
C THR A 621 32.05 -18.11 -5.88
N ASN A 622 31.73 -17.21 -6.82
CA ASN A 622 32.62 -16.15 -7.28
C ASN A 622 32.44 -14.82 -6.54
N MET A 623 31.32 -14.50 -5.87
CA MET A 623 31.19 -13.29 -5.05
C MET A 623 32.05 -13.35 -3.79
N ALA A 624 32.29 -14.55 -3.26
CA ALA A 624 33.32 -14.74 -2.24
C ALA A 624 34.70 -14.33 -2.79
N SER A 625 35.01 -14.63 -4.06
CA SER A 625 36.23 -14.17 -4.72
C SER A 625 36.20 -12.72 -5.22
N THR A 626 35.05 -12.14 -5.61
CA THR A 626 34.98 -10.74 -6.09
C THR A 626 35.01 -9.74 -4.96
N VAL A 627 34.50 -10.09 -3.77
CA VAL A 627 34.71 -9.29 -2.55
C VAL A 627 36.18 -9.33 -2.14
N ILE A 628 36.86 -10.48 -2.27
CA ILE A 628 38.31 -10.60 -2.07
C ILE A 628 39.09 -9.84 -3.16
N GLU A 629 38.67 -9.89 -4.43
CA GLU A 629 39.32 -9.17 -5.54
C GLU A 629 39.12 -7.65 -5.46
N ASN A 630 37.98 -7.17 -4.95
CA ASN A 630 37.74 -5.75 -4.71
C ASN A 630 38.55 -5.23 -3.51
N ILE A 631 38.84 -6.08 -2.52
CA ILE A 631 39.79 -5.76 -1.45
C ILE A 631 41.24 -5.74 -1.99
N THR A 632 41.60 -6.60 -2.95
CA THR A 632 42.94 -6.56 -3.60
C THR A 632 43.10 -5.43 -4.62
N ASN A 633 42.04 -5.03 -5.34
CA ASN A 633 42.12 -3.92 -6.30
C ASN A 633 42.24 -2.54 -5.61
N LEU A 634 41.91 -2.45 -4.32
CA LEU A 634 42.12 -1.27 -3.50
C LEU A 634 43.57 -1.17 -2.95
N THR A 635 44.38 -2.23 -3.02
CA THR A 635 45.80 -2.14 -2.64
C THR A 635 46.68 -1.49 -3.70
N ASP A 636 46.19 -1.37 -4.95
CA ASP A 636 46.94 -0.79 -6.09
C ASP A 636 46.63 0.70 -6.33
N LEU A 637 45.69 1.29 -5.61
CA LEU A 637 45.50 2.74 -5.59
C LEU A 637 46.34 3.33 -4.46
N GLN A 638 47.47 3.94 -4.83
CA GLN A 638 48.21 4.86 -3.96
C GLN A 638 47.25 5.92 -3.42
N LEU A 639 46.78 5.73 -2.18
CA LEU A 639 46.02 6.71 -1.44
C LEU A 639 46.91 7.94 -1.22
N THR A 640 46.70 8.95 -2.06
CA THR A 640 47.17 10.31 -1.80
C THR A 640 46.48 10.84 -0.55
N ASP A 641 47.34 11.25 0.38
CA ASP A 641 47.14 11.56 1.80
C ASP A 641 46.29 12.83 2.10
N GLN A 642 45.15 13.01 1.42
CA GLN A 642 44.41 14.28 1.46
C GLN A 642 42.88 14.13 1.60
N SER A 643 42.42 13.51 2.70
CA SER A 643 41.08 13.83 3.27
C SER A 643 40.77 13.18 4.63
N ILE A 644 41.71 12.50 5.29
CA ILE A 644 41.52 12.07 6.67
C ILE A 644 41.78 13.27 7.59
N GLN A 645 40.71 13.84 8.14
CA GLN A 645 40.81 14.71 9.31
C GLN A 645 41.54 13.94 10.41
N ARG A 646 42.78 14.37 10.68
CA ARG A 646 43.73 13.75 11.60
C ARG A 646 43.13 13.49 12.98
N LEU A 647 42.74 12.24 13.26
CA LEU A 647 42.85 11.70 14.61
C LEU A 647 44.36 11.54 14.91
N PRO A 648 44.85 11.89 16.11
CA PRO A 648 46.27 11.80 16.42
C PRO A 648 46.70 10.34 16.32
N SER A 649 47.57 10.04 15.36
CA SER A 649 48.30 8.79 15.31
C SER A 649 49.15 8.67 16.57
N PHE A 650 48.94 7.61 17.35
CA PHE A 650 49.84 7.27 18.44
C PHE A 650 51.26 7.13 17.88
N GLU A 651 52.23 7.89 18.42
CA GLU A 651 53.64 7.73 18.09
C GLU A 651 54.23 6.57 18.91
N GLU A 652 55.23 5.88 18.38
CA GLU A 652 55.85 4.69 19.01
C GLU A 652 56.39 4.97 20.43
N HIS A 653 56.73 6.23 20.74
CA HIS A 653 57.25 6.64 22.04
C HIS A 653 56.18 6.79 23.14
N ASP A 654 54.90 6.85 22.78
CA ASP A 654 53.82 7.07 23.75
C ASP A 654 53.18 5.76 24.25
N LEU A 655 53.49 4.63 23.60
CA LEU A 655 52.92 3.32 23.88
C LEU A 655 53.27 2.86 25.31
N GLY A 656 52.32 2.96 26.24
CA GLY A 656 52.43 2.39 27.59
C GLY A 656 52.46 3.41 28.74
N GLN A 657 52.38 4.72 28.49
CA GLN A 657 52.30 5.73 29.55
C GLN A 657 50.85 6.07 29.89
N PHE A 658 50.27 5.32 30.81
CA PHE A 658 48.92 5.58 31.34
C PHE A 658 49.02 6.22 32.71
N GLU A 659 48.44 7.41 32.86
CA GLU A 659 48.31 8.08 34.14
C GLU A 659 46.90 7.91 34.69
N PHE A 660 46.80 7.57 35.98
CA PHE A 660 45.53 7.48 36.67
C PHE A 660 44.89 8.86 36.80
N ASP A 661 43.62 8.99 36.41
CA ASP A 661 42.86 10.24 36.55
C ASP A 661 41.84 10.17 37.68
N SER A 662 40.84 9.29 37.56
CA SER A 662 39.70 9.27 38.48
C SER A 662 39.03 7.90 38.58
N VAL A 663 38.35 7.66 39.71
CA VAL A 663 37.48 6.49 39.92
C VAL A 663 36.14 6.94 40.44
N CYS A 664 35.07 6.47 39.80
CA CYS A 664 33.70 6.77 40.23
C CYS A 664 32.86 5.50 40.26
N ARG A 665 32.20 5.23 41.39
CA ARG A 665 31.23 4.14 41.50
C ARG A 665 29.86 4.62 41.01
N LEU A 666 29.48 4.20 39.81
CA LEU A 666 28.24 4.62 39.16
C LEU A 666 27.12 3.61 39.38
N HIS A 667 27.40 2.30 39.29
CA HIS A 667 26.41 1.23 39.41
C HIS A 667 26.54 0.49 40.75
N LYS A 668 25.44 -0.12 41.19
CA LYS A 668 25.45 -0.99 42.39
C LYS A 668 26.10 -2.35 42.09
N THR A 669 26.00 -2.79 40.84
CA THR A 669 26.45 -4.07 40.30
C THR A 669 27.33 -3.82 39.07
N ALA A 670 27.82 -4.88 38.44
CA ALA A 670 28.73 -4.81 37.30
C ALA A 670 28.26 -3.90 36.17
N ILE A 671 29.18 -3.11 35.62
CA ILE A 671 28.99 -2.31 34.40
C ILE A 671 29.08 -3.25 33.20
N THR A 672 28.14 -3.14 32.26
CA THR A 672 28.12 -3.99 31.06
C THR A 672 28.68 -3.28 29.84
N ARG A 673 28.39 -1.98 29.67
CA ARG A 673 28.90 -1.18 28.55
C ARG A 673 29.08 0.29 28.93
N ILE A 674 30.10 0.91 28.33
CA ILE A 674 30.41 2.34 28.41
C ILE A 674 30.45 2.89 26.98
N VAL A 675 29.79 4.01 26.72
CA VAL A 675 29.78 4.66 25.39
C VAL A 675 29.86 6.19 25.57
N PRO A 676 30.67 6.92 24.76
CA PRO A 676 30.67 8.38 24.79
C PRO A 676 29.33 9.00 24.39
N HIS A 677 28.95 10.13 25.00
CA HIS A 677 27.74 10.84 24.60
C HIS A 677 27.87 11.36 23.16
N PRO A 678 26.85 11.19 22.28
CA PRO A 678 26.99 11.51 20.86
C PRO A 678 27.14 13.02 20.59
N SER A 679 26.41 13.87 21.32
CA SER A 679 26.47 15.34 21.15
C SER A 679 27.50 16.03 22.05
N LEU A 680 27.96 15.36 23.12
CA LEU A 680 28.88 15.91 24.13
C LEU A 680 30.00 14.91 24.45
N PRO A 681 30.71 14.36 23.44
CA PRO A 681 31.61 13.23 23.63
C PRO A 681 32.79 13.58 24.54
N LEU A 682 33.26 14.83 24.52
CA LEU A 682 34.40 15.27 25.34
C LEU A 682 34.08 15.38 26.84
N THR A 683 32.81 15.42 27.22
CA THR A 683 32.41 15.77 28.59
C THR A 683 31.52 14.73 29.26
N HIS A 684 30.78 13.93 28.49
CA HIS A 684 29.77 13.01 29.01
C HIS A 684 29.98 11.56 28.53
N LEU A 685 29.74 10.62 29.43
CA LEU A 685 29.76 9.17 29.20
C LEU A 685 28.42 8.55 29.59
N LEU A 686 27.93 7.65 28.77
CA LEU A 686 26.77 6.82 29.05
C LEU A 686 27.23 5.45 29.56
N THR A 687 26.63 5.03 30.67
CA THR A 687 26.97 3.77 31.35
C THR A 687 25.70 2.98 31.63
N ILE A 688 25.77 1.67 31.36
CA ILE A 688 24.73 0.70 31.70
C ILE A 688 25.32 -0.42 32.56
N GLY A 689 24.48 -1.05 33.37
CA GLY A 689 24.91 -2.14 34.22
C GLY A 689 23.81 -3.11 34.59
N ASN A 690 24.20 -4.14 35.33
CA ASN A 690 23.31 -5.22 35.75
C ASN A 690 22.22 -4.77 36.74
N ASP A 691 22.28 -3.53 37.23
CA ASP A 691 21.28 -2.93 38.12
C ASP A 691 20.07 -2.36 37.36
N GLY A 692 20.06 -2.41 36.02
CA GLY A 692 18.92 -2.00 35.22
C GLY A 692 18.85 -0.51 34.92
N PHE A 693 19.90 0.26 35.24
CA PHE A 693 19.93 1.71 35.08
C PHE A 693 20.81 2.13 33.90
N LEU A 694 20.37 3.16 33.19
CA LEU A 694 21.19 3.99 32.30
C LEU A 694 21.62 5.24 33.09
N ARG A 695 22.93 5.55 33.09
CA ARG A 695 23.48 6.72 33.77
C ARG A 695 24.33 7.56 32.82
N ASN A 696 24.09 8.88 32.83
CA ASN A 696 24.91 9.87 32.14
C ASN A 696 25.88 10.51 33.14
N TYR A 697 27.17 10.28 32.92
CA TYR A 697 28.27 10.70 33.80
C TYR A 697 29.10 11.80 33.14
N MET A 698 29.25 12.93 33.82
CA MET A 698 30.09 14.03 33.36
C MET A 698 31.51 13.87 33.91
N VAL A 699 32.48 13.64 33.01
CA VAL A 699 33.88 13.35 33.34
C VAL A 699 34.53 14.54 34.07
N ASN A 700 34.40 15.76 33.52
CA ASN A 700 35.11 16.95 34.02
C ASN A 700 34.70 17.41 35.42
N LYS A 701 33.48 17.08 35.88
CA LYS A 701 32.95 17.52 37.19
C LYS A 701 32.82 16.37 38.19
N SER A 702 33.22 15.15 37.80
CA SER A 702 32.94 13.91 38.56
C SER A 702 31.50 13.85 39.09
N LYS A 703 30.55 14.34 38.29
CA LYS A 703 29.16 14.51 38.69
C LYS A 703 28.27 13.70 37.77
N MET A 704 27.29 13.05 38.39
CA MET A 704 26.25 12.33 37.71
C MET A 704 25.13 13.30 37.32
N ASP A 705 24.82 13.36 36.03
CA ASP A 705 23.89 14.36 35.50
C ASP A 705 22.46 13.81 35.45
N THR A 706 22.27 12.60 34.92
CA THR A 706 20.95 11.96 34.84
C THR A 706 21.05 10.45 35.05
N PHE A 707 19.98 9.86 35.60
CA PHE A 707 19.78 8.41 35.61
C PHE A 707 18.35 8.08 35.22
N CYS A 708 18.21 7.01 34.46
CA CYS A 708 16.93 6.45 34.10
C CYS A 708 16.90 4.96 34.43
N PHE A 709 15.81 4.52 35.06
CA PHE A 709 15.55 3.10 35.26
C PHE A 709 14.97 2.53 33.96
N VAL A 710 15.64 1.53 33.39
CA VAL A 710 15.29 0.95 32.09
C VAL A 710 14.52 -0.34 32.26
N SER A 711 15.09 -1.30 32.99
CA SER A 711 14.47 -2.61 33.23
C SER A 711 14.80 -3.13 34.62
N SER A 712 13.96 -4.04 35.10
CA SER A 712 14.24 -4.82 36.32
C SER A 712 15.27 -5.93 36.10
N ARG A 713 15.64 -6.20 34.85
CA ARG A 713 16.67 -7.17 34.45
C ARG A 713 17.97 -6.49 34.01
N PRO A 714 19.10 -7.22 34.03
CA PRO A 714 20.38 -6.72 33.54
C PRO A 714 20.34 -6.18 32.10
N LEU A 715 20.93 -5.00 31.89
CA LEU A 715 21.13 -4.40 30.57
C LEU A 715 22.44 -4.91 29.98
N THR A 716 22.42 -5.35 28.72
CA THR A 716 23.53 -6.10 28.12
C THR A 716 24.38 -5.26 27.16
N CYS A 717 23.74 -4.50 26.28
CA CYS A 717 24.41 -3.71 25.24
C CYS A 717 23.82 -2.31 25.09
N LEU A 718 24.64 -1.36 24.60
CA LEU A 718 24.30 0.06 24.48
C LEU A 718 24.95 0.66 23.23
N LYS A 719 24.18 1.45 22.47
CA LYS A 719 24.67 2.34 21.40
C LYS A 719 23.93 3.67 21.43
N SER A 720 24.61 4.77 21.17
CA SER A 720 24.01 6.12 21.13
C SER A 720 24.35 6.86 19.84
N ILE A 721 23.39 7.60 19.30
CA ILE A 721 23.48 8.28 17.99
C ILE A 721 22.84 9.67 18.08
N PRO A 722 23.42 10.72 17.46
CA PRO A 722 22.78 12.02 17.34
C PRO A 722 21.71 12.04 16.22
N VAL A 723 20.56 12.66 16.49
CA VAL A 723 19.41 12.81 15.58
C VAL A 723 19.04 14.29 15.46
N HIS A 724 18.77 14.76 14.24
CA HIS A 724 18.22 16.10 14.01
C HIS A 724 16.71 16.02 13.80
N LEU A 725 15.94 16.60 14.72
CA LEU A 725 14.47 16.67 14.61
C LEU A 725 14.09 17.95 13.85
N ALA A 726 13.78 17.78 12.56
CA ALA A 726 13.22 18.81 11.67
C ALA A 726 14.07 20.08 11.45
N ILE A 727 13.78 20.78 10.34
CA ILE A 727 14.52 21.96 9.87
C ILE A 727 14.14 23.24 10.67
N ASP A 728 13.02 23.23 11.38
CA ASP A 728 12.44 24.44 12.00
C ASP A 728 12.82 24.67 13.48
N THR A 729 13.37 23.65 14.16
CA THR A 729 13.88 23.77 15.53
C THR A 729 15.31 23.27 15.54
N ASN A 730 16.30 24.14 15.77
CA ASN A 730 17.72 23.79 15.93
C ASN A 730 18.02 22.88 17.15
N GLU A 731 17.04 22.14 17.64
CA GLU A 731 17.14 21.23 18.78
C GLU A 731 17.80 19.92 18.33
N LYS A 732 19.04 19.74 18.77
CA LYS A 732 19.75 18.47 18.65
C LYS A 732 19.18 17.49 19.66
N CYS A 733 18.73 16.32 19.18
CA CYS A 733 18.25 15.23 20.00
C CYS A 733 19.24 14.06 19.90
N SER A 734 19.43 13.29 20.95
CA SER A 734 20.36 12.18 21.02
C SER A 734 19.61 10.96 21.52
N LEU A 735 19.69 9.86 20.77
CA LEU A 735 19.01 8.62 21.12
C LEU A 735 19.99 7.59 21.67
N ALA A 736 19.54 6.82 22.67
CA ALA A 736 20.24 5.66 23.20
C ALA A 736 19.41 4.39 22.97
N PHE A 737 20.03 3.39 22.34
CA PHE A 737 19.50 2.06 22.07
C PHE A 737 20.12 1.08 23.06
N ILE A 738 19.29 0.33 23.77
CA ILE A 738 19.70 -0.53 24.89
C ILE A 738 19.08 -1.91 24.73
N GLY A 739 19.90 -2.95 24.72
CA GLY A 739 19.46 -4.34 24.82
C GLY A 739 19.42 -4.81 26.27
N SER A 740 18.49 -5.71 26.58
CA SER A 740 18.28 -6.24 27.91
C SER A 740 18.11 -7.77 27.90
N SER A 741 18.31 -8.37 29.07
CA SER A 741 18.11 -9.81 29.33
C SER A 741 16.65 -10.21 29.56
N ASP A 742 15.72 -9.29 29.34
CA ASP A 742 14.28 -9.56 29.17
C ASP A 742 13.89 -9.73 27.69
N ASN A 743 14.89 -9.84 26.80
CA ASN A 743 14.75 -10.01 25.36
C ASN A 743 14.23 -8.76 24.63
N ALA A 744 14.14 -7.62 25.33
CA ALA A 744 13.64 -6.37 24.80
C ALA A 744 14.74 -5.36 24.46
N LEU A 745 14.45 -4.56 23.43
CA LEU A 745 15.17 -3.35 23.10
C LEU A 745 14.42 -2.14 23.64
N TYR A 746 15.18 -1.24 24.27
CA TYR A 746 14.71 0.05 24.75
C TYR A 746 15.37 1.20 23.98
N ILE A 747 14.58 2.21 23.62
CA ILE A 747 15.07 3.45 23.00
C ILE A 747 14.75 4.62 23.93
N PHE A 748 15.77 5.40 24.31
CA PHE A 748 15.65 6.57 25.16
C PHE A 748 16.07 7.85 24.43
N ASN A 749 15.36 8.94 24.72
CA ASN A 749 15.83 10.28 24.44
C ASN A 749 16.75 10.72 25.60
N LEU A 750 17.99 11.07 25.28
CA LEU A 750 19.02 11.40 26.28
C LEU A 750 18.84 12.80 26.87
N GLU A 751 18.28 13.75 26.11
CA GLU A 751 18.00 15.10 26.57
C GLU A 751 16.79 15.13 27.52
N THR A 752 15.72 14.41 27.21
CA THR A 752 14.50 14.37 28.05
C THR A 752 14.55 13.28 29.12
N GLY A 753 15.40 12.26 28.96
CA GLY A 753 15.47 11.09 29.83
C GLY A 753 14.26 10.14 29.72
N THR A 754 13.40 10.34 28.73
CA THR A 754 12.16 9.56 28.57
C THR A 754 12.35 8.36 27.64
N SER A 755 11.73 7.23 27.98
CA SER A 755 11.65 6.06 27.08
C SER A 755 10.72 6.36 25.91
N ILE A 756 11.23 6.23 24.69
CA ILE A 756 10.46 6.36 23.44
C ILE A 756 9.82 5.01 23.08
N LEU A 757 10.59 3.93 23.16
CA LEU A 757 10.17 2.60 22.73
C LEU A 757 10.67 1.53 23.71
N SER A 758 9.85 0.52 23.92
CA SER A 758 10.17 -0.74 24.60
C SER A 758 9.52 -1.87 23.83
N GLN A 759 10.31 -2.72 23.17
CA GLN A 759 9.80 -3.82 22.34
C GLN A 759 10.62 -5.09 22.51
N VAL A 760 9.96 -6.24 22.70
CA VAL A 760 10.60 -7.56 22.68
C VAL A 760 10.99 -7.90 21.24
N LEU A 761 12.29 -8.11 21.00
CA LEU A 761 12.83 -8.34 19.66
C LEU A 761 13.31 -9.77 19.44
N HIS A 762 13.70 -10.47 20.51
CA HIS A 762 14.30 -11.80 20.46
C HIS A 762 13.60 -12.79 21.40
N ASP A 763 13.90 -14.07 21.21
CA ASP A 763 13.34 -15.14 22.05
C ASP A 763 14.23 -15.43 23.28
N ASP A 764 15.45 -14.91 23.29
CA ASP A 764 16.40 -14.94 24.40
C ASP A 764 17.13 -13.58 24.54
N ILE A 765 18.11 -13.52 25.44
CA ILE A 765 18.88 -12.34 25.80
C ILE A 765 19.53 -11.70 24.56
N ILE A 766 19.30 -10.39 24.37
CA ILE A 766 20.02 -9.60 23.37
C ILE A 766 21.46 -9.45 23.85
N THR A 767 22.44 -9.91 23.06
CA THR A 767 23.85 -9.93 23.45
C THR A 767 24.60 -8.68 22.99
N ASP A 768 24.30 -8.19 21.78
CA ASP A 768 24.92 -6.99 21.23
C ASP A 768 24.00 -6.28 20.23
N LEU A 769 24.30 -5.02 19.94
CA LEU A 769 23.52 -4.23 18.99
C LEU A 769 24.37 -3.21 18.21
N TYR A 770 23.94 -2.91 16.99
CA TYR A 770 24.52 -1.87 16.15
C TYR A 770 23.42 -1.11 15.42
N VAL A 771 23.61 0.20 15.21
CA VAL A 771 22.67 1.04 14.46
C VAL A 771 23.49 1.87 13.47
N THR A 772 23.06 1.91 12.22
CA THR A 772 23.71 2.64 11.12
C THR A 772 23.49 4.14 11.26
N ASN A 773 24.52 4.94 10.94
CA ASN A 773 24.42 6.41 10.99
C ASN A 773 24.24 7.05 9.61
N ARG A 774 24.52 6.34 8.50
CA ARG A 774 24.63 6.94 7.16
C ARG A 774 23.68 6.36 6.09
N SER A 775 23.04 5.21 6.34
CA SER A 775 22.14 4.56 5.38
C SER A 775 20.66 4.90 5.64
N ILE A 776 19.91 5.16 4.56
CA ILE A 776 18.44 5.32 4.59
C ILE A 776 17.85 4.11 3.84
N PRO A 777 16.97 3.30 4.48
CA PRO A 777 16.49 3.40 5.86
C PRO A 777 17.58 3.09 6.90
N THR A 778 17.43 3.64 8.10
CA THR A 778 18.30 3.33 9.24
C THR A 778 18.11 1.87 9.61
N LEU A 779 19.19 1.09 9.54
CA LEU A 779 19.21 -0.31 9.91
C LEU A 779 19.68 -0.45 11.36
N LEU A 780 18.87 -1.12 12.17
CA LEU A 780 19.24 -1.64 13.48
C LEU A 780 19.56 -3.13 13.34
N CYS A 781 20.69 -3.55 13.88
CA CYS A 781 21.11 -4.94 13.92
C CYS A 781 21.21 -5.37 15.39
N THR A 782 20.61 -6.50 15.76
CA THR A 782 20.66 -7.05 17.13
C THR A 782 21.09 -8.51 17.08
N SER A 783 22.05 -8.88 17.92
CA SER A 783 22.47 -10.28 18.12
C SER A 783 21.87 -10.83 19.41
N SER A 784 21.58 -12.13 19.44
CA SER A 784 20.93 -12.75 20.59
C SER A 784 21.46 -14.16 20.88
N ASN A 785 21.25 -14.57 22.13
CA ASN A 785 21.55 -15.91 22.61
C ASN A 785 20.60 -16.98 22.03
N ASP A 786 19.56 -16.59 21.29
CA ASP A 786 18.70 -17.48 20.49
C ASP A 786 19.37 -17.99 19.20
N ALA A 787 20.68 -17.76 19.04
CA ALA A 787 21.49 -18.08 17.86
C ALA A 787 21.07 -17.33 16.59
N THR A 788 20.45 -16.15 16.74
CA THR A 788 20.10 -15.29 15.60
C THR A 788 20.69 -13.89 15.70
N VAL A 789 20.96 -13.31 14.53
CA VAL A 789 21.17 -11.87 14.35
C VAL A 789 20.02 -11.34 13.49
N ARG A 790 19.23 -10.44 14.05
CA ARG A 790 18.04 -9.86 13.38
C ARG A 790 18.34 -8.43 12.93
N PHE A 791 17.90 -8.12 11.71
CA PHE A 791 17.99 -6.80 11.11
C PHE A 791 16.62 -6.14 11.09
N TRP A 792 16.61 -4.87 11.43
CA TRP A 792 15.39 -4.13 11.67
C TRP A 792 15.43 -2.78 10.96
N SER A 793 14.31 -2.43 10.32
CA SER A 793 14.09 -1.12 9.72
C SER A 793 13.55 -0.15 10.76
N LEU A 794 14.25 0.96 10.99
CA LEU A 794 13.76 2.09 11.76
C LEU A 794 13.17 3.13 10.78
N GLU A 795 11.91 2.93 10.39
CA GLU A 795 11.18 3.88 9.56
C GLU A 795 10.94 5.19 10.34
N ASN A 796 11.14 6.34 9.70
CA ASN A 796 10.91 7.71 10.22
C ASN A 796 11.99 8.33 11.13
N LEU A 797 13.19 7.75 11.26
CA LEU A 797 14.34 8.44 11.84
C LEU A 797 15.14 9.15 10.74
N LEU A 798 14.86 10.43 10.53
CA LEU A 798 15.60 11.25 9.58
C LEU A 798 17.01 11.55 10.13
N PHE A 799 18.03 10.99 9.47
CA PHE A 799 19.42 11.37 9.65
C PHE A 799 19.84 12.27 8.49
N MET A 800 20.57 13.34 8.80
CA MET A 800 21.12 14.26 7.81
C MET A 800 22.32 13.61 7.09
N ASN A 801 22.23 13.49 5.77
CA ASN A 801 23.38 13.64 4.88
C ASN A 801 23.35 15.09 4.36
N GLU A 802 24.48 15.79 4.37
CA GLU A 802 24.56 17.25 4.14
C GLU A 802 24.03 17.76 2.78
N ASP A 803 23.57 16.91 1.85
CA ASP A 803 23.28 17.34 0.49
C ASP A 803 21.87 17.07 -0.09
N LYS A 804 20.90 16.46 0.63
CA LYS A 804 19.52 16.32 0.10
C LYS A 804 18.43 16.40 1.16
N TYR A 805 17.59 17.43 1.05
CA TYR A 805 16.36 17.62 1.81
C TYR A 805 15.22 16.76 1.23
N ILE A 806 14.70 15.81 2.01
CA ILE A 806 13.41 15.15 1.71
C ILE A 806 12.45 15.45 2.88
N PHE A 807 11.39 16.20 2.57
CA PHE A 807 10.34 16.53 3.51
C PHE A 807 9.33 15.38 3.62
N GLN A 808 9.08 14.90 4.85
CA GLN A 808 7.83 14.26 5.23
C GLN A 808 7.33 14.91 6.52
N THR A 809 6.24 15.66 6.40
CA THR A 809 5.53 16.30 7.50
C THR A 809 4.63 15.26 8.16
N ASN A 810 5.10 14.62 9.25
CA ASN A 810 4.30 14.05 10.35
C ASN A 810 5.24 13.31 11.32
N TYR A 811 5.76 14.00 12.34
CA TYR A 811 6.59 13.37 13.37
C TYR A 811 5.72 12.83 14.50
N HIS A 812 5.20 11.62 14.30
CA HIS A 812 4.98 10.69 15.40
C HIS A 812 5.88 9.49 15.14
N PHE A 813 6.82 9.22 16.04
CA PHE A 813 7.64 8.02 16.01
C PHE A 813 6.68 6.81 15.85
N SER A 814 6.72 6.13 14.71
CA SER A 814 5.90 4.92 14.52
C SER A 814 6.34 3.91 15.57
N SER A 815 5.40 3.43 16.37
CA SER A 815 5.66 2.68 17.60
C SER A 815 6.13 1.23 17.39
N LYS A 816 6.57 0.86 16.18
CA LYS A 816 6.98 -0.51 15.86
C LYS A 816 8.22 -0.53 15.00
N ILE A 817 9.23 -1.25 15.49
CA ILE A 817 10.39 -1.67 14.72
C ILE A 817 9.97 -2.87 13.87
N GLN A 818 10.22 -2.82 12.55
CA GLN A 818 9.90 -3.91 11.63
C GLN A 818 11.14 -4.73 11.29
N MET A 819 11.05 -6.05 11.43
CA MET A 819 12.12 -6.98 11.04
C MET A 819 12.22 -7.05 9.52
N GLN A 820 13.42 -6.91 8.97
CA GLN A 820 13.68 -7.07 7.54
C GLN A 820 14.08 -8.50 7.19
N TYR A 821 15.11 -9.01 7.87
CA TYR A 821 15.61 -10.37 7.73
C TYR A 821 16.42 -10.77 8.97
N ASP A 822 16.70 -12.06 9.10
CA ASP A 822 17.52 -12.62 10.17
C ASP A 822 18.56 -13.62 9.63
N ILE A 823 19.66 -13.76 10.36
CA ILE A 823 20.70 -14.74 10.11
C ILE A 823 20.69 -15.71 11.29
N SER A 824 20.54 -17.00 10.99
CA SER A 824 20.62 -18.07 11.99
C SER A 824 22.01 -18.70 11.98
N PHE A 825 22.52 -19.01 13.17
CA PHE A 825 23.82 -19.64 13.40
C PHE A 825 23.65 -20.96 14.15
N ASP A 826 24.67 -21.81 14.10
CA ASP A 826 24.63 -23.13 14.74
C ASP A 826 24.71 -23.06 16.28
N SER A 827 25.21 -21.94 16.81
CA SER A 827 25.45 -21.74 18.24
C SER A 827 25.02 -20.33 18.67
N PRO A 828 24.60 -20.12 19.94
CA PRO A 828 24.22 -18.81 20.47
C PRO A 828 25.24 -17.71 20.20
N CYS A 829 24.76 -16.52 19.78
CA CYS A 829 25.62 -15.38 19.46
C CYS A 829 25.99 -14.61 20.73
N THR A 830 27.28 -14.48 21.01
CA THR A 830 27.78 -13.86 22.25
C THR A 830 28.18 -12.40 22.08
N CYS A 831 28.67 -12.00 20.90
CA CYS A 831 29.07 -10.62 20.61
C CYS A 831 29.03 -10.34 19.11
N MET A 832 28.96 -9.06 18.74
CA MET A 832 28.85 -8.63 17.34
C MET A 832 29.67 -7.36 17.09
N TYR A 833 30.28 -7.25 15.91
CA TYR A 833 30.91 -6.01 15.48
C TYR A 833 30.64 -5.75 14.00
N VAL A 834 30.25 -4.52 13.67
CA VAL A 834 29.91 -4.07 12.31
C VAL A 834 30.90 -3.01 11.84
N LEU A 835 31.42 -3.19 10.63
CA LEU A 835 32.22 -2.20 9.90
C LEU A 835 31.43 -1.74 8.67
N GLU A 836 30.71 -0.62 8.83
CA GLU A 836 29.75 -0.09 7.83
C GLU A 836 30.43 0.28 6.50
N GLU A 837 31.64 0.85 6.53
CA GLU A 837 32.39 1.29 5.33
C GLU A 837 32.74 0.14 4.39
N HIS A 838 32.94 -1.07 4.93
CA HIS A 838 33.26 -2.28 4.17
C HIS A 838 32.09 -3.27 4.08
N SER A 839 30.88 -2.88 4.52
CA SER A 839 29.70 -3.75 4.60
C SER A 839 29.97 -5.11 5.26
N LEU A 840 30.83 -5.13 6.29
CA LEU A 840 31.26 -6.36 6.96
C LEU A 840 30.62 -6.46 8.36
N LEU A 841 30.00 -7.59 8.63
CA LEU A 841 29.47 -7.99 9.93
C LEU A 841 30.30 -9.16 10.47
N SER A 842 30.73 -9.07 11.71
CA SER A 842 31.40 -10.17 12.42
C SER A 842 30.58 -10.58 13.64
N VAL A 843 30.36 -11.88 13.80
CA VAL A 843 29.52 -12.48 14.85
C VAL A 843 30.33 -13.56 15.55
N GLY A 844 30.37 -13.51 16.88
CA GLY A 844 31.05 -14.49 17.72
C GLY A 844 30.03 -15.41 18.38
N CYS A 845 30.33 -16.70 18.44
CA CYS A 845 29.43 -17.71 18.98
C CYS A 845 29.99 -18.38 20.25
N GLN A 846 29.09 -19.02 21.00
CA GLN A 846 29.41 -19.72 22.24
C GLN A 846 30.31 -20.97 22.04
N ASP A 847 30.28 -21.57 20.86
CA ASP A 847 31.12 -22.69 20.44
C ASP A 847 32.56 -22.28 20.05
N GLY A 848 32.87 -20.99 20.05
CA GLY A 848 34.17 -20.46 19.62
C GLY A 848 34.28 -20.20 18.12
N SER A 849 33.21 -20.40 17.35
CA SER A 849 33.15 -20.01 15.95
C SER A 849 32.99 -18.50 15.81
N VAL A 850 33.65 -17.92 14.80
CA VAL A 850 33.45 -16.53 14.39
C VAL A 850 32.97 -16.50 12.94
N TYR A 851 31.79 -15.95 12.72
CA TYR A 851 31.20 -15.81 11.40
C TYR A 851 31.43 -14.41 10.86
N LEU A 852 31.89 -14.32 9.62
CA LEU A 852 31.92 -13.10 8.83
C LEU A 852 30.76 -13.13 7.85
N CYS A 853 29.93 -12.10 7.90
CA CYS A 853 28.74 -11.94 7.08
C CYS A 853 28.77 -10.61 6.34
N HIS A 854 28.09 -10.53 5.21
CA HIS A 854 27.85 -9.26 4.54
C HIS A 854 26.70 -8.51 5.24
N PHE A 855 26.97 -7.28 5.66
CA PHE A 855 26.08 -6.50 6.52
C PHE A 855 24.74 -6.13 5.85
N GLN A 856 24.69 -5.94 4.53
CA GLN A 856 23.46 -5.54 3.84
C GLN A 856 22.62 -6.73 3.36
N THR A 857 23.26 -7.84 3.00
CA THR A 857 22.58 -9.00 2.38
C THR A 857 22.36 -10.15 3.35
N GLY A 858 23.01 -10.10 4.53
CA GLY A 858 22.97 -11.17 5.53
C GLY A 858 23.69 -12.45 5.12
N GLN A 859 24.41 -12.46 3.99
CA GLN A 859 25.09 -13.66 3.51
C GLN A 859 26.34 -13.97 4.37
N ILE A 860 26.47 -15.21 4.83
CA ILE A 860 27.68 -15.70 5.50
C ILE A 860 28.81 -15.83 4.47
N LEU A 861 29.88 -15.05 4.66
CA LEU A 861 31.06 -15.01 3.80
C LEU A 861 32.09 -16.07 4.21
N LYS A 862 32.38 -16.18 5.50
CA LYS A 862 33.44 -17.07 6.02
C LYS A 862 33.17 -17.45 7.47
N GLN A 863 33.47 -18.68 7.83
CA GLN A 863 33.52 -19.14 9.22
C GLN A 863 34.98 -19.32 9.61
N LEU A 864 35.40 -18.67 10.69
CA LEU A 864 36.71 -18.82 11.31
C LEU A 864 36.55 -19.69 12.55
N THR A 865 37.31 -20.78 12.60
CA THR A 865 37.41 -21.65 13.77
C THR A 865 38.87 -21.67 14.21
N SER A 866 39.14 -21.39 15.48
CA SER A 866 40.52 -21.35 15.96
C SER A 866 41.14 -22.74 15.89
N SER A 867 42.24 -22.87 15.16
CA SER A 867 42.97 -24.13 15.01
C SER A 867 43.71 -24.60 16.29
N SER A 868 43.78 -23.72 17.29
CA SER A 868 44.78 -23.78 18.37
C SER A 868 44.25 -24.15 19.76
N SER A 869 42.97 -24.50 19.94
CA SER A 869 42.44 -24.93 21.26
C SER A 869 41.58 -26.18 21.16
N SER A 870 41.93 -27.19 21.95
CA SER A 870 41.21 -28.48 22.07
C SER A 870 39.85 -28.37 22.78
N SER A 871 39.37 -27.14 23.04
CA SER A 871 38.11 -26.85 23.70
C SER A 871 37.45 -25.65 23.03
N SER A 872 36.25 -25.87 22.50
CA SER A 872 35.31 -24.85 22.02
C SER A 872 34.93 -23.91 23.17
N LEU A 873 35.68 -22.81 23.34
CA LEU A 873 35.42 -21.79 24.36
C LEU A 873 34.63 -20.63 23.73
N PRO A 874 33.73 -19.97 24.47
CA PRO A 874 32.92 -18.88 23.94
C PRO A 874 33.77 -17.67 23.58
N ILE A 875 33.41 -17.02 22.47
CA ILE A 875 33.96 -15.72 22.10
C ILE A 875 33.32 -14.66 23.00
N LEU A 876 34.14 -13.88 23.70
CA LEU A 876 33.69 -12.86 24.65
C LEU A 876 33.64 -11.46 24.05
N SER A 877 34.52 -11.17 23.08
CA SER A 877 34.59 -9.84 22.45
C SER A 877 35.23 -9.91 21.06
N LEU A 878 34.78 -9.02 20.18
CA LEU A 878 35.22 -8.87 18.80
C LEU A 878 35.56 -7.42 18.51
N SER A 879 36.58 -7.19 17.69
CA SER A 879 36.90 -5.87 17.17
C SER A 879 37.59 -5.96 15.81
N LEU A 880 37.11 -5.17 14.85
CA LEU A 880 37.68 -5.06 13.51
C LEU A 880 38.59 -3.82 13.42
N ARG A 881 39.70 -3.95 12.70
CA ARG A 881 40.52 -2.79 12.32
C ARG A 881 39.77 -1.94 11.29
N SER A 882 40.01 -0.64 11.30
CA SER A 882 39.34 0.34 10.42
C SER A 882 39.52 0.06 8.92
N ASP A 883 40.54 -0.69 8.52
CA ASP A 883 40.78 -1.08 7.12
C ASP A 883 40.07 -2.37 6.70
N GLY A 884 39.35 -3.03 7.62
CA GLY A 884 38.60 -4.25 7.33
C GLY A 884 39.46 -5.48 7.02
N LEU A 885 40.78 -5.43 7.26
CA LEU A 885 41.71 -6.51 6.93
C LEU A 885 41.98 -7.46 8.10
N PHE A 886 41.98 -6.94 9.33
CA PHE A 886 42.34 -7.70 10.52
C PHE A 886 41.20 -7.72 11.54
N LEU A 887 40.86 -8.91 12.01
CA LEU A 887 39.88 -9.16 13.06
C LEU A 887 40.58 -9.63 14.32
N ALA A 888 40.35 -8.95 15.44
CA ALA A 888 40.74 -9.42 16.76
C ALA A 888 39.53 -10.05 17.46
N TYR A 889 39.67 -11.28 17.93
CA TYR A 889 38.65 -11.94 18.74
C TYR A 889 39.26 -12.52 20.01
N LEU A 890 38.44 -12.50 21.07
CA LEU A 890 38.84 -12.85 22.42
C LEU A 890 38.03 -14.05 22.90
N SER A 891 38.71 -15.13 23.29
CA SER A 891 38.12 -16.18 24.12
C SER A 891 38.56 -16.00 25.57
N ALA A 892 38.00 -16.78 26.49
CA ALA A 892 38.36 -16.69 27.91
C ALA A 892 39.86 -16.96 28.19
N THR A 893 40.55 -17.70 27.31
CA THR A 893 41.96 -18.09 27.49
C THR A 893 42.88 -17.59 26.38
N THR A 894 42.35 -17.20 25.22
CA THR A 894 43.15 -16.86 24.05
C THR A 894 42.73 -15.53 23.45
N VAL A 895 43.70 -14.76 22.97
CA VAL A 895 43.47 -13.58 22.13
C VAL A 895 44.10 -13.84 20.78
N THR A 896 43.33 -13.70 19.72
CA THR A 896 43.72 -14.04 18.36
C THR A 896 43.45 -12.87 17.43
N LEU A 897 44.46 -12.49 16.65
CA LEU A 897 44.38 -11.56 15.55
C LEU A 897 44.47 -12.37 14.25
N VAL A 898 43.45 -12.26 13.42
CA VAL A 898 43.34 -13.01 12.16
C VAL A 898 43.29 -12.04 11.01
N ASP A 899 44.05 -12.35 9.97
CA ASP A 899 43.88 -11.71 8.66
C ASP A 899 42.65 -12.32 7.99
N ILE A 900 41.67 -11.48 7.67
CA ILE A 900 40.36 -11.88 7.14
C ILE A 900 40.49 -12.53 5.77
N ILE A 901 41.38 -12.01 4.92
CA ILE A 901 41.57 -12.48 3.55
C ILE A 901 42.13 -13.90 3.58
N SER A 902 43.32 -14.05 4.19
CA SER A 902 44.01 -15.34 4.25
C SER A 902 43.31 -16.32 5.22
N GLY A 903 42.61 -15.83 6.23
CA GLY A 903 42.08 -16.63 7.33
C GLY A 903 43.17 -17.17 8.26
N THR A 904 44.40 -16.63 8.18
CA THR A 904 45.51 -17.09 9.02
C THR A 904 45.61 -16.29 10.31
N ASP A 905 45.93 -16.98 11.39
CA ASP A 905 46.23 -16.38 12.69
C ASP A 905 47.58 -15.63 12.58
N VAL A 906 47.53 -14.30 12.65
CA VAL A 906 48.67 -13.39 12.59
C VAL A 906 49.35 -13.30 13.95
N PHE A 907 48.54 -13.29 15.01
CA PHE A 907 49.00 -13.23 16.38
C PHE A 907 48.03 -14.03 17.25
N THR A 908 48.54 -15.00 18.00
CA THR A 908 47.76 -15.75 18.97
C THR A 908 48.50 -15.76 20.29
N ASN A 909 47.86 -15.28 21.34
CA ASN A 909 48.37 -15.40 22.70
C ASN A 909 47.43 -16.23 23.56
N THR A 910 48.01 -17.06 24.42
CA THR A 910 47.25 -17.95 25.30
C THR A 910 47.67 -17.66 26.74
N CYS A 911 46.69 -17.43 27.61
CA CYS A 911 46.96 -17.25 29.02
C CYS A 911 47.19 -18.62 29.68
N LEU A 912 48.35 -18.78 30.32
CA LEU A 912 48.79 -20.04 30.92
C LEU A 912 48.31 -20.22 32.38
N SER A 913 47.64 -19.22 32.97
CA SER A 913 47.24 -19.23 34.38
C SER A 913 45.73 -19.17 34.56
N ASN A 914 45.16 -20.11 35.33
CA ASN A 914 43.72 -20.19 35.62
C ASN A 914 43.14 -18.98 36.37
N GLU A 915 43.99 -18.13 36.99
CA GLU A 915 43.54 -16.93 37.72
C GLU A 915 43.45 -15.67 36.83
N GLN A 916 44.00 -15.70 35.61
CA GLN A 916 44.05 -14.56 34.69
C GLN A 916 43.30 -14.86 33.39
N MET A 917 41.96 -14.96 33.46
CA MET A 917 41.15 -15.14 32.26
C MET A 917 40.91 -13.78 31.60
N PHE A 918 40.82 -13.76 30.28
CA PHE A 918 40.47 -12.54 29.55
C PHE A 918 38.97 -12.27 29.62
N LYS A 919 38.58 -10.99 29.66
CA LYS A 919 37.16 -10.59 29.79
C LYS A 919 36.72 -9.49 28.82
N SER A 920 37.62 -8.57 28.47
CA SER A 920 37.31 -7.44 27.57
C SER A 920 38.46 -7.14 26.63
N LEU A 921 38.12 -6.59 25.46
CA LEU A 921 39.05 -6.32 24.37
C LEU A 921 38.86 -4.89 23.87
N PHE A 922 39.97 -4.20 23.64
CA PHE A 922 40.00 -3.00 22.82
C PHE A 922 41.14 -3.12 21.81
N TYR A 923 40.83 -2.88 20.53
CA TYR A 923 41.78 -3.00 19.44
C TYR A 923 41.85 -1.70 18.66
N SER A 924 43.08 -1.24 18.43
CA SER A 924 43.44 -0.11 17.56
C SER A 924 44.56 -0.56 16.61
N SER A 925 44.79 0.18 15.52
CA SER A 925 45.74 -0.20 14.47
C SER A 925 47.17 -0.49 14.95
N GLN A 926 47.56 0.03 16.13
CA GLN A 926 48.90 -0.16 16.71
C GLN A 926 48.90 -0.91 18.05
N MET A 927 47.76 -0.93 18.76
CA MET A 927 47.68 -1.41 20.14
C MET A 927 46.52 -2.37 20.33
N LEU A 928 46.77 -3.40 21.13
CA LEU A 928 45.75 -4.32 21.62
C LEU A 928 45.74 -4.28 23.15
N ILE A 929 44.61 -3.92 23.73
CA ILE A 929 44.42 -3.78 25.16
C ILE A 929 43.42 -4.85 25.62
N VAL A 930 43.82 -5.68 26.58
CA VAL A 930 43.02 -6.81 27.04
C VAL A 930 42.81 -6.71 28.55
N GLY A 931 41.55 -6.73 28.99
CA GLY A 931 41.18 -6.71 30.41
C GLY A 931 41.10 -8.12 30.99
N LEU A 932 41.66 -8.30 32.19
CA LEU A 932 41.74 -9.58 32.88
C LEU A 932 40.75 -9.69 34.06
N THR A 933 40.47 -10.92 34.48
CA THR A 933 39.60 -11.22 35.64
C THR A 933 40.15 -10.77 36.98
N ASN A 934 41.48 -10.63 37.10
CA ASN A 934 42.14 -10.19 38.32
C ASN A 934 42.18 -8.65 38.48
N GLY A 935 41.65 -7.91 37.51
CA GLY A 935 41.63 -6.43 37.51
C GLY A 935 42.88 -5.76 36.95
N SER A 936 43.79 -6.56 36.36
CA SER A 936 44.89 -6.06 35.55
C SER A 936 44.50 -5.98 34.06
N CYS A 937 45.24 -5.19 33.30
CA CYS A 937 45.04 -5.01 31.86
C CYS A 937 46.37 -5.06 31.13
N ASP A 938 46.42 -5.89 30.10
CA ASP A 938 47.62 -6.10 29.29
C ASP A 938 47.56 -5.28 28.01
N VAL A 939 48.60 -4.50 27.76
CA VAL A 939 48.78 -3.66 26.57
C VAL A 939 49.85 -4.28 25.69
N TRP A 940 49.48 -4.61 24.47
CA TRP A 940 50.34 -5.26 23.48
C TRP A 940 50.57 -4.32 22.31
N ASN A 941 51.81 -4.30 21.82
CA ASN A 941 52.16 -3.62 20.58
C ASN A 941 52.10 -4.62 19.43
N LEU A 942 51.23 -4.35 18.47
CA LEU A 942 50.98 -5.27 17.36
C LEU A 942 52.06 -5.23 16.28
N LYS A 943 52.88 -4.18 16.23
CA LYS A 943 54.05 -4.14 15.34
C LYS A 943 55.16 -5.06 15.82
N THR A 944 55.38 -5.14 17.14
CA THR A 944 56.45 -5.96 17.73
C THR A 944 55.97 -7.34 18.16
N GLY A 945 54.66 -7.52 18.38
CA GLY A 945 54.08 -8.74 18.94
C GLY A 945 54.40 -8.92 20.44
N GLU A 946 55.05 -7.94 21.06
CA GLU A 946 55.45 -8.00 22.46
C GLU A 946 54.44 -7.29 23.36
N LYS A 947 54.31 -7.83 24.57
CA LYS A 947 53.54 -7.23 25.66
C LYS A 947 54.32 -6.03 26.21
N VAL A 948 53.80 -4.82 25.99
CA VAL A 948 54.46 -3.56 26.37
C VAL A 948 54.28 -3.28 27.86
N HIS A 949 53.07 -3.47 28.37
CA HIS A 949 52.75 -3.06 29.74
C HIS A 949 51.62 -3.89 30.35
N THR A 950 51.65 -4.07 31.68
CA THR A 950 50.51 -4.56 32.47
C THR A 950 50.14 -3.48 33.47
N LEU A 951 48.93 -2.94 33.31
CA LEU A 951 48.34 -1.96 34.22
C LEU A 951 47.49 -2.68 35.26
N ASN A 952 47.81 -2.50 36.53
CA ASN A 952 46.91 -2.93 37.61
C ASN A 952 45.89 -1.82 37.87
N ILE A 953 44.68 -1.98 37.34
CA ILE A 953 43.61 -0.98 37.45
C ILE A 953 42.88 -1.13 38.78
N CYS A 954 42.57 -2.36 39.16
CA CYS A 954 41.89 -2.69 40.39
C CYS A 954 42.37 -4.04 40.93
N ASP A 955 42.44 -4.19 42.26
CA ASP A 955 42.83 -5.46 42.88
C ASP A 955 41.63 -6.42 42.94
N LYS A 956 41.74 -7.55 42.22
CA LYS A 956 40.78 -8.68 42.28
C LYS A 956 39.36 -8.38 41.80
N ILE A 957 39.15 -7.29 41.07
CA ILE A 957 37.86 -6.95 40.44
C ILE A 957 38.03 -7.00 38.93
N SER A 958 37.26 -7.83 38.24
CA SER A 958 37.44 -8.01 36.81
C SER A 958 36.99 -6.80 35.98
N ILE A 959 37.68 -6.56 34.87
CA ILE A 959 37.38 -5.50 33.91
C ILE A 959 36.37 -6.01 32.88
N THR A 960 35.16 -5.45 32.88
CA THR A 960 34.04 -5.89 32.03
C THR A 960 34.03 -5.25 30.65
N THR A 961 34.47 -3.99 30.55
CA THR A 961 34.42 -3.23 29.30
C THR A 961 35.52 -2.19 29.27
N ILE A 962 36.04 -1.92 28.08
CA ILE A 962 37.10 -0.95 27.81
C ILE A 962 36.62 -0.04 26.70
N THR A 963 36.73 1.27 26.92
CA THR A 963 36.33 2.27 25.92
C THR A 963 37.36 3.38 25.86
N HIS A 964 37.73 3.80 24.65
CA HIS A 964 38.62 4.92 24.42
C HIS A 964 37.83 6.12 23.89
N ASN A 965 38.16 7.31 24.38
CA ASN A 965 37.59 8.56 23.87
C ASN A 965 38.58 9.71 24.04
N HIS A 966 38.95 10.37 22.96
CA HIS A 966 39.84 11.55 22.93
C HIS A 966 41.09 11.45 23.83
N GLY A 967 41.80 10.32 23.81
CA GLY A 967 43.05 10.13 24.57
C GLY A 967 42.86 9.71 26.03
N MET A 968 41.61 9.47 26.46
CA MET A 968 41.25 8.87 27.74
C MET A 968 40.78 7.43 27.53
N PHE A 969 41.16 6.55 28.45
CA PHE A 969 40.66 5.18 28.55
C PHE A 969 39.76 5.03 29.76
N PHE A 970 38.60 4.43 29.57
CA PHE A 970 37.62 4.16 30.59
C PHE A 970 37.45 2.65 30.75
N PHE A 971 37.62 2.17 31.97
CA PHE A 971 37.52 0.77 32.34
C PHE A 971 36.33 0.57 33.27
N GLY A 972 35.35 -0.22 32.83
CA GLY A 972 34.24 -0.65 33.67
C GLY A 972 34.58 -1.93 34.44
N THR A 973 34.11 -2.02 35.68
CA THR A 973 34.42 -3.14 36.58
C THR A 973 33.16 -3.85 37.09
N ASP A 974 33.37 -5.05 37.65
CA ASP A 974 32.30 -5.87 38.25
C ASP A 974 31.64 -5.26 39.49
N ASP A 975 32.31 -4.35 40.20
CA ASP A 975 31.76 -3.69 41.40
C ASP A 975 30.93 -2.43 41.08
N GLY A 976 30.81 -2.08 39.80
CA GLY A 976 30.02 -0.95 39.33
C GLY A 976 30.82 0.36 39.23
N SER A 977 32.15 0.31 39.24
CA SER A 977 33.01 1.49 39.12
C SER A 977 33.58 1.68 37.71
N VAL A 978 33.80 2.95 37.36
CA VAL A 978 34.51 3.36 36.14
C VAL A 978 35.84 3.95 36.58
N HIS A 979 36.93 3.38 36.07
CA HIS A 979 38.29 3.89 36.23
C HIS A 979 38.71 4.63 34.96
N SER A 980 39.14 5.88 35.10
CA SER A 980 39.61 6.74 34.00
C SER A 980 41.13 6.83 34.03
N TYR A 981 41.76 6.64 32.87
CA TYR A 981 43.20 6.81 32.68
C TYR A 981 43.47 7.73 31.49
N VAL A 982 44.41 8.66 31.67
CA VAL A 982 44.88 9.58 30.63
C VAL A 982 46.10 8.96 29.95
N PHE A 983 46.16 9.09 28.63
CA PHE A 983 47.38 8.78 27.89
C PHE A 983 48.37 9.97 27.99
N ALA A 984 49.54 9.74 28.59
CA ALA A 984 50.42 10.80 29.13
C ALA A 984 50.92 11.82 28.09
N SER A 985 50.96 11.48 26.79
CA SER A 985 51.44 12.40 25.75
C SER A 985 50.55 13.62 25.50
N ARG A 986 49.39 13.72 26.16
CA ARG A 986 48.50 14.91 26.10
C ARG A 986 48.64 15.91 27.23
N LEU A 987 49.35 15.62 28.33
CA LEU A 987 49.57 16.60 29.39
C LEU A 987 50.43 17.80 28.94
N GLN A 988 51.15 17.69 27.81
CA GLN A 988 51.91 18.80 27.23
C GLN A 988 51.12 19.70 26.27
N LEU A 989 49.88 19.34 25.89
CA LEU A 989 49.06 20.12 24.95
C LEU A 989 47.92 20.90 25.63
N SER A 990 47.86 20.90 26.97
CA SER A 990 46.92 21.68 27.78
C SER A 990 47.61 22.75 28.65
N ILE A 991 48.56 23.48 28.06
CA ILE A 991 48.98 24.83 28.50
C ILE A 991 48.60 25.81 27.40
#